data_AF-A0A672Y676-F1
#
_entry.id   AF-A0A672Y676-F1
#
_cell.length_a   1.000
_cell.length_b   1.000
_cell.length_c   1.000
_cell.angle_alpha   90.00
_cell.angle_beta   90.00
_cell.angle_gamma   90.00
#
_symmetry.space_group_name_H-M   'P 1'
#
loop_
_entity.id
_entity.type
_entity.pdbx_description
1 polymer ?
#
loop_
_entity_poly.entity_id
_entity_poly.type
_entity_poly.pdbx_seq_one_letter_code
_entity_poly.pdbx_strand_id
1 'polypeptide(L)'
;MFILGVLSALSGVWSFNLYSEHPTVYRGPDGSYFGYSVDFYQANSDSNTFSVLVGAPKANTSQPGIVEAGAVYYCPWPGLPDSCRQIPFDNASEMIKVNGTREPLEFKSHQWFGASVRTHKEKVVACAPLYHWRTVKLSGEKDPVGTCYVAVQNFSAYAEYSPCRTSESHCCCLPASSPFYCLYSFEGMLVVGGPGSFYWQGNSSNSLVFYLYNLLISAIIYLCSFSLTEPSPGVPRTDDVLVGAPLYMERELESKPREVGRVYMYLQLAPLTFSDPVTLTGTYTFGRFGTAIAPLGDINQDGYNDVAVGCPFGGEDRGGRVLIFNGNKDVATQGLTMSQELKAARTPSGSLAGYGFTLRGGQDLDNNQYPDLIVGAFGAGEVSVYRARAVVSVDAKMILTPRILNPEDRQCNLPHTNIMVTCLKVDVCAAVSGVGIPSSVDLRAELQLDWLKGTRGGVKRVLFIDTQQPQRTGLLKLGQDRPHACISYTIYLKEEDEFRDKLTPISLALNYSLAPPTHSKELPPVLNQYSSTFLQEHAYILLDCGDDNICIPNLQLSASIDQSELVIGDENLVMLTITAANLGEGAYETELHTLIPPEADYIGVERRVEVNTHTGLKSVSPLSRVSHPSQVVLPFPRWEPKEKPVKEDDVGPQVTHIYEVTNCTNISCLRVMCVVGRLDRGQSAVVKIRSRLWAHTFLQRRNDPYILNSTVSFMVIAMPYRIRPTTLPQHSTSMGTLVLWGTPDVSFAVPLWVIVLAILLGLLVLAMLTLAMWKVNTVRSCHTPSSTFLNVV
;
A
#
# COMPACT_ATOMS: atom_id res chain seq x y z
N MET A 1 -16.80 -35.92 13.34
CA MET A 1 -16.64 -35.96 11.87
C MET A 1 -17.74 -35.15 11.20
N PHE A 2 -17.85 -33.83 11.49
CA PHE A 2 -18.86 -32.94 10.87
C PHE A 2 -18.57 -31.45 11.20
N ILE A 3 -17.31 -30.98 11.14
CA ILE A 3 -16.98 -29.54 11.17
C ILE A 3 -15.68 -29.37 10.37
N LEU A 4 -15.76 -29.25 9.04
CA LEU A 4 -14.63 -28.86 8.18
C LEU A 4 -15.07 -28.60 6.72
N GLY A 5 -16.16 -27.84 6.53
CA GLY A 5 -16.75 -27.69 5.20
C GLY A 5 -17.52 -26.40 4.95
N VAL A 6 -17.06 -25.23 5.43
CA VAL A 6 -17.60 -23.92 4.99
C VAL A 6 -16.56 -22.79 5.07
N LEU A 7 -15.32 -23.01 4.61
CA LEU A 7 -14.31 -21.93 4.53
C LEU A 7 -13.50 -21.97 3.23
N SER A 8 -14.17 -22.23 2.10
CA SER A 8 -13.60 -22.08 0.76
C SER A 8 -14.53 -21.31 -0.17
N ALA A 9 -15.20 -20.26 0.33
CA ALA A 9 -15.73 -19.22 -0.53
C ALA A 9 -14.57 -18.24 -0.80
N LEU A 10 -13.89 -18.50 -1.91
CA LEU A 10 -12.82 -17.71 -2.51
C LEU A 10 -13.13 -16.21 -2.40
N SER A 11 -12.40 -15.51 -1.54
CA SER A 11 -12.04 -14.12 -1.80
C SER A 11 -11.11 -14.16 -3.02
N GLY A 12 -11.69 -14.18 -4.21
CA GLY A 12 -10.93 -13.84 -5.41
C GLY A 12 -10.37 -12.45 -5.15
N VAL A 13 -9.05 -12.33 -5.06
CA VAL A 13 -8.39 -11.03 -5.06
C VAL A 13 -8.75 -10.42 -6.40
N TRP A 14 -9.65 -9.43 -6.39
CA TRP A 14 -10.05 -8.71 -7.59
C TRP A 14 -8.80 -8.01 -8.10
N SER A 15 -8.44 -8.34 -9.33
CA SER A 15 -7.25 -7.83 -9.98
C SER A 15 -7.55 -6.38 -10.38
N PHE A 16 -7.02 -5.40 -9.64
CA PHE A 16 -7.60 -4.05 -9.57
C PHE A 16 -7.80 -3.36 -10.91
N ASN A 17 -6.88 -3.51 -11.89
CA ASN A 17 -7.19 -3.11 -13.26
C ASN A 17 -6.36 -3.76 -14.38
N LEU A 18 -5.26 -4.48 -14.12
CA LEU A 18 -4.59 -5.26 -15.17
C LEU A 18 -5.46 -6.47 -15.57
N TYR A 19 -5.73 -6.67 -16.86
CA TYR A 19 -6.64 -7.70 -17.35
C TYR A 19 -6.02 -9.10 -17.32
N SER A 20 -6.16 -9.76 -16.17
CA SER A 20 -5.52 -11.04 -15.89
C SER A 20 -6.19 -12.27 -16.52
N GLU A 21 -7.45 -12.16 -16.98
CA GLU A 21 -8.21 -13.28 -17.54
C GLU A 21 -7.77 -13.65 -18.96
N HIS A 22 -7.36 -12.64 -19.77
CA HIS A 22 -6.98 -12.82 -21.16
C HIS A 22 -5.69 -12.07 -21.51
N PRO A 23 -4.54 -12.47 -20.93
CA PRO A 23 -3.25 -11.91 -21.34
C PRO A 23 -2.86 -12.39 -22.74
N THR A 24 -2.09 -11.57 -23.45
CA THR A 24 -1.43 -12.01 -24.68
C THR A 24 -0.14 -12.73 -24.30
N VAL A 25 0.05 -13.96 -24.76
CA VAL A 25 1.21 -14.79 -24.40
C VAL A 25 2.04 -15.08 -25.64
N TYR A 26 3.31 -14.68 -25.63
CA TYR A 26 4.31 -15.02 -26.63
C TYR A 26 5.14 -16.23 -26.20
N ARG A 27 5.56 -17.04 -27.17
CA ARG A 27 6.39 -18.22 -26.95
C ARG A 27 7.67 -18.17 -27.76
N GLY A 28 8.75 -18.62 -27.15
CA GLY A 28 10.01 -18.88 -27.83
C GLY A 28 10.36 -20.37 -27.88
N PRO A 29 11.51 -20.71 -28.49
CA PRO A 29 11.97 -22.09 -28.55
C PRO A 29 12.24 -22.67 -27.16
N ASP A 30 11.97 -23.97 -26.99
CA ASP A 30 12.20 -24.67 -25.73
C ASP A 30 13.68 -24.60 -25.30
N GLY A 31 13.91 -24.35 -24.00
CA GLY A 31 15.26 -24.28 -23.43
C GLY A 31 16.06 -23.03 -23.81
N SER A 32 15.54 -22.16 -24.69
CA SER A 32 16.22 -20.92 -25.13
C SER A 32 16.28 -19.82 -24.05
N TYR A 33 15.53 -20.00 -22.96
CA TYR A 33 15.27 -18.99 -21.93
C TYR A 33 14.60 -17.73 -22.49
N PHE A 34 13.71 -17.90 -23.47
CA PHE A 34 12.87 -16.82 -23.98
C PHE A 34 12.06 -16.17 -22.85
N GLY A 35 12.20 -14.86 -22.70
CA GLY A 35 11.62 -14.12 -21.57
C GLY A 35 12.58 -13.88 -20.41
N TYR A 36 13.88 -14.10 -20.62
CA TYR A 36 14.93 -13.76 -19.64
C TYR A 36 15.18 -12.26 -19.55
N SER A 37 14.90 -11.51 -20.61
CA SER A 37 14.83 -10.05 -20.57
C SER A 37 13.73 -9.57 -21.52
N VAL A 38 13.08 -8.46 -21.17
CA VAL A 38 11.97 -7.89 -21.93
C VAL A 38 12.06 -6.37 -21.94
N ASP A 39 11.62 -5.76 -23.04
CA ASP A 39 11.40 -4.31 -23.10
C ASP A 39 10.33 -3.95 -24.15
N PHE A 40 9.73 -2.77 -24.00
CA PHE A 40 8.88 -2.17 -25.03
C PHE A 40 9.75 -1.61 -26.15
N TYR A 41 9.28 -1.65 -27.39
CA TYR A 41 10.00 -1.10 -28.53
C TYR A 41 9.11 -0.27 -29.42
N GLN A 42 9.57 0.94 -29.70
CA GLN A 42 8.91 1.89 -30.58
C GLN A 42 9.73 1.99 -31.87
N ALA A 43 9.22 1.45 -32.97
CA ALA A 43 9.96 1.38 -34.23
C ALA A 43 10.13 2.73 -34.93
N ASN A 44 9.21 3.66 -34.68
CA ASN A 44 9.25 5.03 -35.17
C ASN A 44 8.81 5.97 -34.06
N SER A 45 9.68 6.93 -33.73
CA SER A 45 9.47 7.89 -32.64
C SER A 45 8.20 8.75 -32.82
N ASP A 46 7.77 8.95 -34.08
CA ASP A 46 6.57 9.73 -34.41
C ASP A 46 5.27 8.91 -34.35
N SER A 47 5.37 7.58 -34.24
CA SER A 47 4.24 6.67 -34.17
C SER A 47 4.01 6.19 -32.75
N ASN A 48 2.77 6.19 -32.25
CA ASN A 48 2.41 5.60 -30.96
C ASN A 48 2.29 4.06 -31.01
N THR A 49 2.92 3.41 -32.00
CA THR A 49 2.85 1.94 -32.13
C THR A 49 4.03 1.31 -31.42
N PHE A 50 3.72 0.52 -30.41
CA PHE A 50 4.71 -0.25 -29.65
C PHE A 50 4.71 -1.72 -30.05
N SER A 51 5.83 -2.39 -29.79
CA SER A 51 6.03 -3.83 -29.96
C SER A 51 6.83 -4.33 -28.76
N VAL A 52 7.01 -5.65 -28.65
CA VAL A 52 7.75 -6.24 -27.54
C VAL A 52 9.06 -6.82 -28.04
N LEU A 53 10.16 -6.54 -27.35
CA LEU A 53 11.44 -7.22 -27.54
C LEU A 53 11.66 -8.22 -26.43
N VAL A 54 12.13 -9.40 -26.80
CA VAL A 54 12.37 -10.50 -25.86
C VAL A 54 13.76 -11.08 -26.05
N GLY A 55 14.54 -11.09 -24.98
CA GLY A 55 15.84 -11.77 -24.92
C GLY A 55 15.69 -13.26 -24.60
N ALA A 56 16.49 -14.07 -25.29
CA ALA A 56 16.57 -15.52 -25.14
C ALA A 56 18.05 -15.95 -25.14
N PRO A 57 18.76 -15.86 -24.01
CA PRO A 57 20.22 -15.98 -23.94
C PRO A 57 20.76 -17.36 -24.31
N LYS A 58 19.92 -18.41 -24.33
CA LYS A 58 20.31 -19.76 -24.76
C LYS A 58 19.75 -20.16 -26.11
N ALA A 59 19.15 -19.22 -26.85
CA ALA A 59 18.67 -19.52 -28.19
C ALA A 59 19.81 -19.94 -29.12
N ASN A 60 19.56 -20.95 -29.95
CA ASN A 60 20.42 -21.26 -31.08
C ASN A 60 20.21 -20.25 -32.21
N THR A 61 21.26 -20.00 -32.97
CA THR A 61 21.25 -19.04 -34.09
C THR A 61 21.76 -19.71 -35.36
N SER A 62 21.65 -19.02 -36.49
CA SER A 62 22.18 -19.48 -37.78
C SER A 62 23.70 -19.27 -37.93
N GLN A 63 24.40 -18.88 -36.86
CA GLN A 63 25.84 -18.65 -36.92
C GLN A 63 26.60 -19.98 -37.08
N PRO A 64 27.53 -20.10 -38.03
CA PRO A 64 28.20 -21.36 -38.33
C PRO A 64 29.12 -21.79 -37.18
N GLY A 65 28.91 -23.01 -36.66
CA GLY A 65 29.78 -23.60 -35.63
C GLY A 65 29.61 -23.01 -34.23
N ILE A 66 28.58 -22.19 -33.98
CA ILE A 66 28.31 -21.55 -32.69
C ILE A 66 27.05 -22.18 -32.08
N VAL A 67 27.15 -22.58 -30.80
CA VAL A 67 26.06 -23.24 -30.05
C VAL A 67 25.56 -22.30 -28.96
N GLU A 68 24.24 -22.19 -28.81
CA GLU A 68 23.58 -21.33 -27.81
C GLU A 68 24.20 -19.93 -27.76
N ALA A 69 24.35 -19.29 -28.93
CA ALA A 69 24.86 -17.93 -29.00
C ALA A 69 23.98 -16.94 -28.22
N GLY A 70 22.69 -17.26 -28.09
CA GLY A 70 21.66 -16.36 -27.60
C GLY A 70 21.11 -15.47 -28.71
N ALA A 71 19.88 -14.99 -28.52
CA ALA A 71 19.19 -14.16 -29.50
C ALA A 71 18.24 -13.15 -28.85
N VAL A 72 17.84 -12.16 -29.64
CA VAL A 72 16.75 -11.23 -29.31
C VAL A 72 15.66 -11.38 -30.36
N TYR A 73 14.41 -11.41 -29.92
CA TYR A 73 13.21 -11.58 -30.72
C TYR A 73 12.41 -10.29 -30.76
N TYR A 74 11.86 -9.97 -31.93
CA TYR A 74 10.86 -8.95 -32.15
C TYR A 74 9.47 -9.61 -32.18
N CYS A 75 8.59 -9.20 -31.27
CA CYS A 75 7.21 -9.68 -31.18
C CYS A 75 6.26 -8.51 -31.54
N PRO A 76 5.54 -8.59 -32.67
CA PRO A 76 4.61 -7.54 -33.07
C PRO A 76 3.42 -7.47 -32.12
N TRP A 77 2.88 -6.26 -31.90
CA TRP A 77 1.65 -6.07 -31.14
C TRP A 77 0.54 -5.44 -32.00
N PRO A 78 -0.71 -5.97 -31.95
CA PRO A 78 -1.09 -7.24 -31.34
C PRO A 78 -0.51 -8.44 -32.13
N GLY A 79 -0.14 -9.51 -31.43
CA GLY A 79 0.50 -10.68 -32.03
C GLY A 79 -0.07 -12.01 -31.55
N LEU A 80 0.05 -13.03 -32.41
CA LEU A 80 -0.23 -14.42 -32.04
C LEU A 80 0.94 -15.00 -31.23
N PRO A 81 0.75 -16.11 -30.49
CA PRO A 81 1.80 -16.68 -29.63
C PRO A 81 3.14 -16.94 -30.33
N ASP A 82 3.11 -17.39 -31.59
CA ASP A 82 4.30 -17.75 -32.37
C ASP A 82 4.71 -16.64 -33.38
N SER A 83 4.23 -15.41 -33.20
CA SER A 83 4.50 -14.30 -34.13
C SER A 83 5.87 -13.64 -33.96
N CYS A 84 6.64 -14.04 -32.94
CA CYS A 84 7.95 -13.48 -32.64
C CYS A 84 9.01 -13.95 -33.64
N ARG A 85 9.82 -13.01 -34.16
CA ARG A 85 10.91 -13.28 -35.10
C ARG A 85 12.26 -12.92 -34.52
N GLN A 86 13.26 -13.74 -34.76
CA GLN A 86 14.64 -13.45 -34.34
C GLN A 86 15.21 -12.26 -35.12
N ILE A 87 15.89 -11.35 -34.41
CA ILE A 87 16.60 -10.21 -35.00
C ILE A 87 18.05 -10.62 -35.31
N PRO A 88 18.54 -10.46 -36.55
CA PRO A 88 19.90 -10.85 -36.94
C PRO A 88 20.93 -9.77 -36.55
N PHE A 89 21.31 -9.69 -35.27
CA PHE A 89 22.32 -8.75 -34.79
C PHE A 89 23.74 -9.03 -35.30
N ASP A 90 24.11 -10.31 -35.34
CA ASP A 90 25.44 -10.74 -35.77
C ASP A 90 25.35 -12.15 -36.40
N ASN A 91 25.87 -12.26 -37.62
CA ASN A 91 25.89 -13.48 -38.41
C ASN A 91 27.32 -13.97 -38.70
N ALA A 92 28.35 -13.26 -38.21
CA ALA A 92 29.74 -13.51 -38.54
C ALA A 92 30.56 -13.93 -37.32
N SER A 93 31.65 -14.64 -37.57
CA SER A 93 32.67 -14.97 -36.58
C SER A 93 34.04 -14.55 -37.11
N GLU A 94 34.76 -13.72 -36.35
CA GLU A 94 36.11 -13.29 -36.72
C GLU A 94 37.17 -14.33 -36.36
N MET A 95 38.05 -14.60 -37.33
CA MET A 95 39.14 -15.57 -37.24
C MET A 95 40.46 -14.85 -37.47
N ILE A 96 41.44 -15.07 -36.61
CA ILE A 96 42.81 -14.57 -36.79
C ILE A 96 43.73 -15.66 -37.29
N LYS A 97 44.79 -15.27 -38.00
CA LYS A 97 45.89 -16.18 -38.32
C LYS A 97 46.99 -16.02 -37.27
N VAL A 98 47.20 -17.04 -36.46
CA VAL A 98 48.32 -17.11 -35.50
C VAL A 98 49.23 -18.23 -35.97
N ASN A 99 50.50 -17.98 -36.23
CA ASN A 99 51.48 -18.99 -36.67
C ASN A 99 51.03 -19.88 -37.87
N GLY A 100 50.21 -19.35 -38.79
CA GLY A 100 49.74 -20.07 -39.97
C GLY A 100 48.46 -20.90 -39.77
N THR A 101 48.01 -21.12 -38.53
CA THR A 101 46.70 -21.70 -38.20
C THR A 101 45.64 -20.59 -38.09
N ARG A 102 44.44 -20.85 -38.63
CA ARG A 102 43.28 -19.97 -38.41
C ARG A 102 42.68 -20.34 -37.05
N GLU A 103 42.74 -19.41 -36.11
CA GLU A 103 42.23 -19.60 -34.76
C GLU A 103 41.14 -18.56 -34.47
N PRO A 104 40.10 -18.90 -33.71
CA PRO A 104 39.04 -17.97 -33.36
C PRO A 104 39.62 -16.86 -32.47
N LEU A 105 39.31 -15.60 -32.83
CA LEU A 105 39.64 -14.43 -32.02
C LEU A 105 38.62 -14.22 -30.89
N GLU A 106 37.38 -14.64 -31.15
CA GLU A 106 36.23 -14.49 -30.29
C GLU A 106 35.52 -15.83 -30.08
N PHE A 107 34.94 -16.00 -28.89
CA PHE A 107 34.16 -17.20 -28.56
C PHE A 107 32.74 -16.81 -28.19
N LYS A 108 31.84 -17.01 -29.16
CA LYS A 108 30.42 -16.64 -29.08
C LYS A 108 29.52 -17.77 -28.58
N SER A 109 29.99 -19.02 -28.51
CA SER A 109 29.19 -20.12 -27.97
C SER A 109 28.93 -19.93 -26.48
N HIS A 110 27.68 -20.09 -26.06
CA HIS A 110 27.21 -19.83 -24.69
C HIS A 110 27.54 -18.43 -24.16
N GLN A 111 27.61 -17.42 -25.04
CA GLN A 111 27.91 -16.03 -24.65
C GLN A 111 26.74 -15.32 -23.95
N TRP A 112 25.54 -15.94 -23.95
CA TRP A 112 24.31 -15.40 -23.35
C TRP A 112 23.81 -14.11 -24.01
N PHE A 113 23.91 -13.98 -25.33
CA PHE A 113 23.41 -12.79 -26.03
C PHE A 113 21.89 -12.64 -25.87
N GLY A 114 21.44 -11.46 -25.44
CA GLY A 114 20.03 -11.21 -25.08
C GLY A 114 19.73 -11.46 -23.59
N ALA A 115 20.75 -11.68 -22.76
CA ALA A 115 20.57 -11.70 -21.30
C ALA A 115 20.10 -10.34 -20.75
N SER A 116 20.45 -9.25 -21.41
CA SER A 116 19.87 -7.92 -21.18
C SER A 116 19.47 -7.29 -22.51
N VAL A 117 18.29 -6.68 -22.53
CA VAL A 117 17.74 -5.94 -23.67
C VAL A 117 17.16 -4.64 -23.12
N ARG A 118 17.55 -3.50 -23.71
CA ARG A 118 17.02 -2.19 -23.38
C ARG A 118 16.75 -1.37 -24.63
N THR A 119 15.70 -0.56 -24.57
CA THR A 119 15.31 0.34 -25.65
C THR A 119 15.30 1.77 -25.18
N HIS A 120 15.55 2.67 -26.13
CA HIS A 120 15.27 4.09 -25.96
C HIS A 120 14.98 4.69 -27.32
N LYS A 121 13.72 5.10 -27.52
CA LYS A 121 13.20 5.47 -28.85
C LYS A 121 13.46 4.31 -29.84
N GLU A 122 14.00 4.61 -31.01
CA GLU A 122 14.30 3.63 -32.07
C GLU A 122 15.58 2.82 -31.84
N LYS A 123 16.35 3.12 -30.78
CA LYS A 123 17.62 2.46 -30.48
C LYS A 123 17.39 1.27 -29.55
N VAL A 124 18.08 0.17 -29.85
CA VAL A 124 18.01 -1.06 -29.05
C VAL A 124 19.42 -1.46 -28.67
N VAL A 125 19.62 -1.84 -27.41
CA VAL A 125 20.88 -2.40 -26.92
C VAL A 125 20.61 -3.80 -26.39
N ALA A 126 21.40 -4.76 -26.86
CA ALA A 126 21.36 -6.14 -26.40
C ALA A 126 22.77 -6.62 -26.06
N CYS A 127 22.94 -7.33 -24.94
CA CYS A 127 24.26 -7.71 -24.46
C CYS A 127 24.44 -9.21 -24.25
N ALA A 128 25.69 -9.63 -24.40
CA ALA A 128 26.22 -10.97 -24.18
C ALA A 128 27.23 -10.92 -23.01
N PRO A 129 26.79 -11.13 -21.76
CA PRO A 129 27.63 -10.99 -20.58
C PRO A 129 28.75 -12.05 -20.50
N LEU A 130 28.57 -13.21 -21.13
CA LEU A 130 29.53 -14.31 -21.14
C LEU A 130 30.30 -14.38 -22.46
N TYR A 131 30.31 -13.30 -23.24
CA TYR A 131 31.16 -13.19 -24.42
C TYR A 131 32.63 -13.24 -24.01
N HIS A 132 33.38 -14.16 -24.62
CA HIS A 132 34.81 -14.27 -24.38
C HIS A 132 35.63 -13.80 -25.56
N TRP A 133 36.69 -13.09 -25.24
CA TRP A 133 37.67 -12.57 -26.19
C TRP A 133 39.03 -13.20 -25.94
N ARG A 134 39.74 -13.52 -27.02
CA ARG A 134 41.14 -13.95 -26.92
C ARG A 134 42.06 -12.75 -26.95
N THR A 135 42.89 -12.59 -25.93
CA THR A 135 43.91 -11.53 -25.97
C THR A 135 44.94 -11.79 -27.07
N VAL A 136 45.41 -10.73 -27.73
CA VAL A 136 46.44 -10.81 -28.80
C VAL A 136 47.85 -11.10 -28.23
N LYS A 137 47.93 -11.53 -26.97
CA LYS A 137 49.18 -11.89 -26.28
C LYS A 137 49.55 -13.34 -26.59
N LEU A 138 50.84 -13.66 -26.49
CA LEU A 138 51.39 -15.00 -26.76
C LEU A 138 50.77 -16.12 -25.90
N SER A 139 50.21 -15.81 -24.72
CA SER A 139 49.56 -16.80 -23.84
C SER A 139 48.17 -17.23 -24.30
N GLY A 140 47.52 -16.50 -25.22
CA GLY A 140 46.23 -16.88 -25.80
C GLY A 140 45.09 -17.04 -24.76
N GLU A 141 45.09 -16.24 -23.71
CA GLU A 141 44.08 -16.29 -22.64
C GLU A 141 42.69 -15.93 -23.16
N LYS A 142 41.68 -16.63 -22.63
CA LYS A 142 40.25 -16.49 -22.98
C LYS A 142 39.55 -15.73 -21.85
N ASP A 143 39.32 -14.44 -22.06
CA ASP A 143 38.77 -13.54 -21.04
C ASP A 143 37.28 -13.29 -21.28
N PRO A 144 36.41 -13.47 -20.26
CA PRO A 144 34.98 -13.10 -20.35
C PRO A 144 34.83 -11.57 -20.24
N VAL A 145 35.12 -10.86 -21.32
CA VAL A 145 35.05 -9.39 -21.35
C VAL A 145 33.62 -8.86 -21.47
N GLY A 146 32.69 -9.68 -21.98
CA GLY A 146 31.34 -9.24 -22.31
C GLY A 146 31.29 -8.31 -23.53
N THR A 147 30.16 -8.27 -24.21
CA THR A 147 29.95 -7.31 -25.32
C THR A 147 28.48 -6.92 -25.42
N CYS A 148 28.21 -5.74 -25.97
CA CYS A 148 26.88 -5.24 -26.26
C CYS A 148 26.79 -4.83 -27.73
N TYR A 149 25.64 -5.03 -28.33
CA TYR A 149 25.33 -4.57 -29.68
C TYR A 149 24.23 -3.52 -29.61
N VAL A 150 24.48 -2.38 -30.23
CA VAL A 150 23.53 -1.27 -30.37
C VAL A 150 22.97 -1.32 -31.78
N ALA A 151 21.68 -1.61 -31.91
CA ALA A 151 20.94 -1.47 -33.16
C ALA A 151 20.31 -0.08 -33.25
N VAL A 152 20.42 0.54 -34.41
CA VAL A 152 19.82 1.84 -34.73
C VAL A 152 19.02 1.76 -36.04
N GLN A 153 18.22 2.78 -36.33
CA GLN A 153 17.45 2.89 -37.58
C GLN A 153 16.61 1.64 -37.88
N ASN A 154 15.85 1.17 -36.88
CA ASN A 154 14.99 -0.03 -36.99
C ASN A 154 15.74 -1.27 -37.51
N PHE A 155 16.86 -1.60 -36.86
CA PHE A 155 17.67 -2.79 -37.14
C PHE A 155 18.36 -2.79 -38.52
N SER A 156 18.56 -1.62 -39.13
CA SER A 156 19.30 -1.52 -40.39
C SER A 156 20.81 -1.30 -40.18
N ALA A 157 21.23 -0.79 -39.03
CA ALA A 157 22.64 -0.59 -38.69
C ALA A 157 22.92 -1.02 -37.24
N TYR A 158 24.12 -1.57 -37.03
CA TYR A 158 24.56 -2.15 -35.76
C TYR A 158 25.95 -1.62 -35.39
N ALA A 159 26.19 -1.41 -34.10
CA ALA A 159 27.50 -1.06 -33.56
C ALA A 159 27.82 -1.95 -32.36
N GLU A 160 29.01 -2.53 -32.32
CA GLU A 160 29.51 -3.25 -31.15
C GLU A 160 30.06 -2.27 -30.10
N TYR A 161 29.73 -2.49 -28.83
CA TYR A 161 30.20 -1.75 -27.68
C TYR A 161 30.69 -2.73 -26.60
N SER A 162 32.01 -2.88 -26.47
CA SER A 162 32.67 -3.71 -25.45
C SER A 162 33.76 -2.91 -24.75
N PRO A 163 33.43 -2.12 -23.71
CA PRO A 163 34.39 -1.24 -23.03
C PRO A 163 35.43 -2.00 -22.19
N CYS A 164 35.12 -3.24 -21.77
CA CYS A 164 36.03 -4.08 -21.01
C CYS A 164 37.06 -4.82 -21.90
N ARG A 165 36.88 -4.80 -23.23
CA ARG A 165 37.86 -5.35 -24.19
C ARG A 165 39.00 -4.35 -24.41
N THR A 166 40.01 -4.39 -23.54
CA THR A 166 41.19 -3.51 -23.60
C THR A 166 42.50 -4.29 -23.85
N SER A 167 43.58 -3.58 -24.22
CA SER A 167 44.90 -4.18 -24.46
C SER A 167 45.65 -4.58 -23.18
N GLU A 168 45.21 -4.10 -22.01
CA GLU A 168 45.85 -4.35 -20.72
C GLU A 168 45.10 -5.43 -19.93
N SER A 169 45.67 -6.63 -19.90
CA SER A 169 45.10 -7.81 -19.22
C SER A 169 45.12 -7.76 -17.68
N HIS A 170 45.48 -6.63 -17.05
CA HIS A 170 45.72 -6.58 -15.60
C HIS A 170 44.70 -5.78 -14.78
N CYS A 171 43.84 -4.95 -15.39
CA CYS A 171 42.93 -4.09 -14.61
C CYS A 171 41.44 -4.45 -14.72
N CYS A 172 40.98 -5.14 -15.76
CA CYS A 172 39.53 -5.31 -16.00
C CYS A 172 39.01 -6.75 -15.98
N CYS A 173 39.86 -7.77 -16.12
CA CYS A 173 39.43 -9.09 -16.56
C CYS A 173 40.01 -10.20 -15.67
N LEU A 174 39.21 -10.72 -14.74
CA LEU A 174 39.24 -12.08 -14.19
C LEU A 174 37.97 -12.26 -13.32
N PRO A 175 37.33 -13.44 -13.32
CA PRO A 175 36.24 -13.84 -14.22
C PRO A 175 34.91 -13.09 -13.97
N ALA A 176 34.37 -12.45 -15.01
CA ALA A 176 32.99 -11.93 -15.03
C ALA A 176 31.99 -13.08 -15.23
N SER A 177 31.65 -13.81 -14.17
CA SER A 177 30.65 -14.88 -14.18
C SER A 177 29.33 -14.45 -13.50
N SER A 178 28.90 -13.20 -13.68
CA SER A 178 27.67 -12.66 -13.08
C SER A 178 26.93 -11.74 -14.05
N PRO A 179 25.59 -11.65 -14.02
CA PRO A 179 24.81 -10.96 -15.04
C PRO A 179 25.19 -9.48 -15.13
N PHE A 180 25.55 -9.03 -16.34
CA PHE A 180 25.64 -7.61 -16.66
C PHE A 180 24.24 -7.00 -16.63
N TYR A 181 24.08 -5.86 -15.96
CA TYR A 181 22.90 -5.02 -16.09
C TYR A 181 23.24 -3.86 -17.01
N CYS A 182 22.45 -3.67 -18.06
CA CYS A 182 22.47 -2.47 -18.87
C CYS A 182 21.25 -1.63 -18.52
N LEU A 183 21.50 -0.35 -18.26
CA LEU A 183 20.48 0.64 -17.96
C LEU A 183 20.68 1.81 -18.91
N TYR A 184 19.59 2.44 -19.29
CA TYR A 184 19.61 3.64 -20.11
C TYR A 184 19.28 4.83 -19.21
N SER A 185 20.10 5.87 -19.26
CA SER A 185 19.86 7.11 -18.51
C SER A 185 18.94 8.05 -19.31
N PHE A 186 18.30 8.98 -18.60
CA PHE A 186 17.74 10.18 -19.23
C PHE A 186 18.81 10.82 -20.14
N GLU A 187 18.40 11.25 -21.34
CA GLU A 187 19.19 11.89 -22.42
C GLU A 187 19.96 11.04 -23.43
N GLY A 188 19.84 9.72 -23.46
CA GLY A 188 20.49 8.96 -24.53
C GLY A 188 21.77 8.22 -24.12
N MET A 189 22.16 8.33 -22.85
CA MET A 189 23.42 7.78 -22.35
C MET A 189 23.26 6.31 -21.94
N LEU A 190 24.12 5.46 -22.50
CA LEU A 190 24.18 4.04 -22.15
C LEU A 190 25.01 3.84 -20.88
N VAL A 191 24.42 3.19 -19.87
CA VAL A 191 25.09 2.80 -18.63
C VAL A 191 25.22 1.28 -18.61
N VAL A 192 26.46 0.79 -18.47
CA VAL A 192 26.77 -0.64 -18.43
C VAL A 192 27.43 -0.98 -17.10
N GLY A 193 26.89 -1.97 -16.39
CA GLY A 193 27.48 -2.49 -15.15
C GLY A 193 28.36 -3.71 -15.42
N GLY A 194 29.63 -3.67 -14.98
CA GLY A 194 30.58 -4.77 -15.07
C GLY A 194 30.95 -5.29 -13.68
N PRO A 195 30.21 -6.27 -13.11
CA PRO A 195 30.41 -6.71 -11.72
C PRO A 195 31.73 -7.47 -11.49
N GLY A 196 32.31 -8.07 -12.53
CA GLY A 196 33.56 -8.85 -12.44
C GLY A 196 34.84 -8.01 -12.48
N SER A 197 34.76 -6.69 -12.73
CA SER A 197 35.95 -5.84 -12.79
C SER A 197 36.62 -5.67 -11.43
N PHE A 198 37.94 -5.49 -11.42
CA PHE A 198 38.75 -5.25 -10.21
C PHE A 198 38.58 -6.30 -9.10
N TYR A 199 38.74 -7.60 -9.42
CA TYR A 199 38.57 -8.70 -8.45
C TYR A 199 37.20 -8.68 -7.75
N TRP A 200 36.11 -8.58 -8.52
CA TRP A 200 34.73 -8.49 -8.04
C TRP A 200 34.39 -7.24 -7.20
N GLN A 201 35.24 -6.20 -7.19
CA GLN A 201 34.87 -4.89 -6.64
C GLN A 201 33.83 -4.16 -7.51
N GLY A 202 33.77 -4.50 -8.80
CA GLY A 202 32.87 -3.90 -9.80
C GLY A 202 33.43 -2.62 -10.41
N ASN A 203 33.04 -2.31 -11.66
CA ASN A 203 33.33 -1.02 -12.31
C ASN A 203 32.02 -0.35 -12.76
N SER A 204 31.90 0.95 -12.50
CA SER A 204 30.85 1.81 -13.07
C SER A 204 31.51 2.98 -13.79
N SER A 205 31.38 3.05 -15.11
CA SER A 205 31.86 4.18 -15.90
C SER A 205 30.88 5.36 -15.79
N ASN A 206 30.76 5.90 -14.57
CA ASN A 206 30.44 7.29 -14.19
C ASN A 206 30.21 7.35 -12.68
N SER A 207 30.87 8.32 -12.03
CA SER A 207 31.30 8.32 -10.62
C SER A 207 30.24 8.39 -9.50
N LEU A 208 29.00 7.95 -9.71
CA LEU A 208 27.95 7.98 -8.68
C LEU A 208 27.58 6.61 -8.09
N VAL A 209 27.97 5.50 -8.71
CA VAL A 209 27.54 4.14 -8.29
C VAL A 209 28.56 3.45 -7.36
N PHE A 210 29.76 4.02 -7.19
CA PHE A 210 30.86 3.40 -6.44
C PHE A 210 30.63 3.28 -4.92
N TYR A 211 29.76 4.08 -4.30
CA TYR A 211 29.60 4.06 -2.84
C TYR A 211 28.57 3.05 -2.29
N LEU A 212 27.74 2.44 -3.15
CA LEU A 212 26.64 1.57 -2.69
C LEU A 212 26.96 0.06 -2.75
N TYR A 213 28.02 -0.35 -3.45
CA TYR A 213 28.40 -1.77 -3.58
C TYR A 213 29.02 -2.36 -2.30
N ASN A 214 29.50 -1.52 -1.37
CA ASN A 214 30.16 -1.98 -0.14
C ASN A 214 29.19 -2.41 0.99
N LEU A 215 27.87 -2.25 0.82
CA LEU A 215 26.87 -2.81 1.72
C LEU A 215 25.94 -3.77 0.95
N LEU A 216 25.94 -5.04 1.37
CA LEU A 216 24.98 -6.11 1.01
C LEU A 216 25.36 -6.97 -0.20
N ILE A 217 26.13 -8.03 0.07
CA ILE A 217 26.48 -9.15 -0.83
C ILE A 217 25.21 -9.93 -1.32
N SER A 218 24.01 -9.57 -0.88
CA SER A 218 22.74 -10.26 -1.17
C SER A 218 21.59 -9.35 -1.62
N ALA A 219 21.84 -8.06 -1.90
CA ALA A 219 20.81 -7.13 -2.36
C ALA A 219 20.90 -6.91 -3.89
N ILE A 220 19.76 -6.99 -4.58
CA ILE A 220 19.61 -6.54 -5.96
C ILE A 220 19.12 -5.09 -5.91
N ILE A 221 20.02 -4.14 -6.16
CA ILE A 221 19.68 -2.72 -6.17
C ILE A 221 19.02 -2.39 -7.52
N TYR A 222 17.74 -2.04 -7.49
CA TYR A 222 17.03 -1.49 -8.64
C TYR A 222 17.01 0.04 -8.52
N LEU A 223 17.94 0.73 -9.16
CA LEU A 223 17.84 2.20 -9.29
C LEU A 223 16.72 2.51 -10.31
N CYS A 224 15.47 2.40 -9.87
CA CYS A 224 14.32 2.93 -10.61
C CYS A 224 13.98 4.28 -10.01
N SER A 225 14.13 5.34 -10.79
CA SER A 225 13.48 6.63 -10.56
C SER A 225 11.97 6.41 -10.46
N PHE A 226 11.41 6.52 -9.27
CA PHE A 226 9.99 6.37 -9.04
C PHE A 226 9.47 7.61 -8.34
N SER A 227 8.57 8.37 -8.95
CA SER A 227 8.09 9.61 -8.34
C SER A 227 6.67 9.38 -7.83
N LEU A 228 6.50 9.13 -6.53
CA LEU A 228 5.18 8.91 -5.93
C LEU A 228 4.35 10.18 -5.74
N THR A 229 4.75 11.33 -6.28
CA THR A 229 4.06 12.59 -5.98
C THR A 229 3.63 13.33 -7.25
N GLU A 230 2.34 13.64 -7.34
CA GLU A 230 1.85 14.71 -8.21
C GLU A 230 2.45 16.06 -7.77
N PRO A 231 2.73 16.95 -8.74
CA PRO A 231 3.30 18.26 -8.49
C PRO A 231 2.28 19.14 -7.76
N SER A 232 2.48 19.40 -6.47
CA SER A 232 1.96 20.63 -5.90
C SER A 232 2.72 21.81 -6.52
N PRO A 233 2.06 22.94 -6.87
CA PRO A 233 2.75 24.07 -7.50
C PRO A 233 3.90 24.55 -6.61
N GLY A 234 5.14 24.32 -7.07
CA GLY A 234 6.36 24.75 -6.37
C GLY A 234 7.19 23.66 -5.67
N VAL A 235 6.78 22.39 -5.67
CA VAL A 235 7.60 21.27 -5.15
C VAL A 235 8.33 20.58 -6.32
N PRO A 236 9.68 20.52 -6.32
CA PRO A 236 10.42 19.82 -7.37
C PRO A 236 10.14 18.31 -7.35
N ARG A 237 10.02 17.71 -8.54
CA ARG A 237 9.90 16.26 -8.71
C ARG A 237 11.14 15.56 -8.14
N THR A 238 10.97 14.73 -7.13
CA THR A 238 12.04 13.88 -6.62
C THR A 238 11.81 12.42 -7.04
N ASP A 239 12.90 11.74 -7.34
CA ASP A 239 12.92 10.32 -7.67
C ASP A 239 13.17 9.52 -6.39
N ASP A 240 12.26 8.63 -6.04
CA ASP A 240 12.38 7.67 -4.95
C ASP A 240 13.17 6.44 -5.41
N VAL A 241 13.75 5.69 -4.46
CA VAL A 241 14.61 4.53 -4.74
C VAL A 241 14.02 3.27 -4.14
N LEU A 242 13.97 2.19 -4.94
CA LEU A 242 13.52 0.86 -4.49
C LEU A 242 14.65 -0.17 -4.53
N VAL A 243 14.84 -0.93 -3.46
CA VAL A 243 15.90 -1.94 -3.36
C VAL A 243 15.31 -3.31 -3.07
N GLY A 244 15.61 -4.30 -3.92
CA GLY A 244 15.17 -5.68 -3.74
C GLY A 244 16.19 -6.50 -2.95
N ALA A 245 15.74 -7.24 -1.95
CA ALA A 245 16.51 -8.19 -1.18
C ALA A 245 15.81 -9.56 -1.22
N PRO A 246 15.87 -10.29 -2.35
CA PRO A 246 15.07 -11.50 -2.58
C PRO A 246 15.39 -12.64 -1.61
N LEU A 247 16.59 -12.69 -1.04
CA LEU A 247 17.01 -13.71 -0.08
C LEU A 247 16.83 -13.26 1.39
N TYR A 248 16.10 -12.16 1.62
CA TYR A 248 15.82 -11.69 2.97
C TYR A 248 15.10 -12.78 3.78
N MET A 249 15.60 -13.01 4.99
CA MET A 249 15.03 -13.93 5.96
C MET A 249 14.29 -13.17 7.05
N GLU A 250 13.00 -13.45 7.18
CA GLU A 250 12.19 -12.95 8.29
C GLU A 250 12.38 -13.85 9.51
N ARG A 251 12.44 -13.23 10.70
CA ARG A 251 12.54 -13.91 11.99
C ARG A 251 11.31 -13.55 12.80
N GLU A 252 10.47 -14.53 13.12
CA GLU A 252 9.48 -14.39 14.19
C GLU A 252 10.10 -14.84 15.51
N LEU A 253 9.65 -14.28 16.64
CA LEU A 253 10.26 -14.48 17.97
C LEU A 253 10.43 -15.96 18.38
N GLU A 254 9.61 -16.86 17.83
CA GLU A 254 9.56 -18.29 18.20
C GLU A 254 9.78 -19.25 17.02
N SER A 255 9.90 -18.73 15.78
CA SER A 255 9.99 -19.57 14.57
C SER A 255 11.39 -19.57 13.94
N LYS A 256 11.70 -20.63 13.19
CA LYS A 256 12.95 -20.69 12.40
C LYS A 256 12.92 -19.59 11.34
N PRO A 257 14.07 -18.96 11.02
CA PRO A 257 14.12 -17.95 9.97
C PRO A 257 13.58 -18.49 8.66
N ARG A 258 12.73 -17.72 7.99
CA ARG A 258 12.10 -18.09 6.71
C ARG A 258 12.57 -17.11 5.62
N GLU A 259 13.17 -17.63 4.56
CA GLU A 259 13.48 -16.82 3.37
C GLU A 259 12.16 -16.43 2.70
N VAL A 260 11.87 -15.13 2.64
CA VAL A 260 10.63 -14.60 2.06
C VAL A 260 10.90 -13.51 1.02
N GLY A 261 12.04 -12.83 1.13
CA GLY A 261 12.37 -11.67 0.31
C GLY A 261 11.73 -10.38 0.83
N ARG A 262 12.37 -9.25 0.54
CA ARG A 262 11.93 -7.91 0.98
C ARG A 262 12.28 -6.86 -0.06
N VAL A 263 11.46 -5.83 -0.18
CA VAL A 263 11.76 -4.60 -0.92
C VAL A 263 11.78 -3.43 0.06
N TYR A 264 12.76 -2.56 -0.09
CA TYR A 264 12.92 -1.32 0.66
C TYR A 264 12.67 -0.14 -0.25
N MET A 265 11.83 0.80 0.18
CA MET A 265 11.55 2.02 -0.56
C MET A 265 12.02 3.23 0.23
N TYR A 266 12.93 3.99 -0.35
CA TYR A 266 13.52 5.19 0.22
C TYR A 266 12.92 6.41 -0.48
N LEU A 267 12.14 7.21 0.25
CA LEU A 267 11.53 8.42 -0.29
C LEU A 267 12.55 9.55 -0.28
N GLN A 268 12.70 10.26 -1.41
CA GLN A 268 13.64 11.36 -1.49
C GLN A 268 12.99 12.65 -0.96
N LEU A 269 13.44 13.11 0.21
CA LEU A 269 12.92 14.29 0.90
C LEU A 269 13.58 15.60 0.41
N ALA A 270 14.85 15.52 0.04
CA ALA A 270 15.65 16.58 -0.55
C ALA A 270 16.75 15.93 -1.42
N PRO A 271 17.48 16.68 -2.27
CA PRO A 271 18.54 16.10 -3.10
C PRO A 271 19.51 15.25 -2.28
N LEU A 272 19.64 13.96 -2.63
CA LEU A 272 20.48 12.97 -1.94
C LEU A 272 20.13 12.69 -0.46
N THR A 273 18.98 13.18 0.02
CA THR A 273 18.49 12.94 1.38
C THR A 273 17.23 12.08 1.33
N PHE A 274 17.30 10.91 1.96
CA PHE A 274 16.23 9.92 1.93
C PHE A 274 15.60 9.72 3.31
N SER A 275 14.32 9.34 3.31
CA SER A 275 13.61 8.91 4.53
C SER A 275 14.12 7.57 5.05
N ASP A 276 13.66 7.20 6.24
CA ASP A 276 13.68 5.80 6.65
C ASP A 276 12.88 4.94 5.64
N PRO A 277 13.32 3.70 5.37
CA PRO A 277 12.72 2.90 4.32
C PRO A 277 11.35 2.36 4.71
N VAL A 278 10.39 2.52 3.80
CA VAL A 278 9.14 1.76 3.83
C VAL A 278 9.44 0.35 3.33
N THR A 279 9.05 -0.67 4.09
CA THR A 279 9.38 -2.07 3.75
C THR A 279 8.18 -2.84 3.23
N LEU A 280 8.35 -3.54 2.11
CA LEU A 280 7.41 -4.53 1.59
C LEU A 280 8.02 -5.92 1.77
N THR A 281 7.37 -6.80 2.52
CA THR A 281 7.90 -8.15 2.79
C THR A 281 7.08 -9.20 2.03
N GLY A 282 7.77 -10.16 1.41
CA GLY A 282 7.12 -11.27 0.73
C GLY A 282 6.41 -12.20 1.71
N THR A 283 5.37 -12.88 1.25
CA THR A 283 4.60 -13.85 2.06
C THR A 283 4.98 -15.30 1.75
N TYR A 284 5.47 -15.56 0.54
CA TYR A 284 5.81 -16.91 0.08
C TYR A 284 7.25 -17.29 0.44
N THR A 285 7.41 -18.38 1.18
CA THR A 285 8.74 -18.91 1.51
C THR A 285 9.48 -19.40 0.28
N PHE A 286 10.76 -19.04 0.15
CA PHE A 286 11.59 -19.28 -1.03
C PHE A 286 11.03 -18.70 -2.33
N GLY A 287 10.04 -17.79 -2.24
CA GLY A 287 9.42 -17.16 -3.40
C GLY A 287 10.32 -16.13 -4.08
N ARG A 288 11.33 -15.64 -3.35
CA ARG A 288 12.29 -14.61 -3.76
C ARG A 288 11.63 -13.29 -4.15
N PHE A 289 10.74 -12.80 -3.29
CA PHE A 289 10.08 -11.52 -3.47
C PHE A 289 11.08 -10.37 -3.57
N GLY A 290 10.96 -9.52 -4.59
CA GLY A 290 11.94 -8.46 -4.87
C GLY A 290 13.04 -8.90 -5.84
N THR A 291 12.88 -10.05 -6.52
CA THR A 291 13.81 -10.46 -7.59
C THR A 291 13.77 -9.48 -8.76
N ALA A 292 12.59 -8.97 -9.11
CA ALA A 292 12.38 -7.95 -10.12
C ALA A 292 11.49 -6.83 -9.57
N ILE A 293 11.78 -5.59 -9.92
CA ILE A 293 10.97 -4.42 -9.59
C ILE A 293 10.80 -3.62 -10.88
N ALA A 294 9.56 -3.28 -11.24
CA ALA A 294 9.27 -2.46 -12.41
C ALA A 294 8.35 -1.31 -12.03
N PRO A 295 8.70 -0.06 -12.38
CA PRO A 295 7.76 1.05 -12.34
C PRO A 295 6.68 0.82 -13.40
N LEU A 296 5.43 1.04 -13.02
CA LEU A 296 4.28 0.92 -13.90
C LEU A 296 3.80 2.25 -14.45
N GLY A 297 4.32 3.37 -13.94
CA GLY A 297 3.63 4.65 -14.09
C GLY A 297 2.36 4.67 -13.26
N ASP A 298 1.46 5.60 -13.53
CA ASP A 298 0.13 5.65 -12.91
C ASP A 298 -0.82 4.70 -13.64
N ILE A 299 -0.88 3.47 -13.14
CA ILE A 299 -1.59 2.34 -13.74
C ILE A 299 -3.08 2.48 -13.59
N ASN A 300 -3.60 3.20 -12.59
CA ASN A 300 -5.02 3.42 -12.33
C ASN A 300 -5.50 4.86 -12.57
N GLN A 301 -4.61 5.75 -13.00
CA GLN A 301 -4.88 7.16 -13.30
C GLN A 301 -5.42 7.92 -12.06
N ASP A 302 -4.83 7.66 -10.89
CA ASP A 302 -5.21 8.33 -9.63
C ASP A 302 -4.27 9.48 -9.21
N GLY A 303 -3.25 9.76 -10.02
CA GLY A 303 -2.22 10.77 -9.80
C GLY A 303 -0.93 10.24 -9.16
N TYR A 304 -0.89 8.97 -8.76
CA TYR A 304 0.27 8.36 -8.11
C TYR A 304 0.86 7.27 -9.00
N ASN A 305 2.19 7.21 -9.09
CA ASN A 305 2.82 6.10 -9.82
C ASN A 305 2.74 4.80 -8.99
N ASP A 306 2.78 3.66 -9.67
CA ASP A 306 2.63 2.33 -9.09
C ASP A 306 3.81 1.40 -9.42
N VAL A 307 3.94 0.32 -8.65
CA VAL A 307 5.07 -0.62 -8.76
C VAL A 307 4.58 -2.06 -8.91
N ALA A 308 5.22 -2.81 -9.80
CA ALA A 308 5.14 -4.26 -9.84
C ALA A 308 6.40 -4.88 -9.22
N VAL A 309 6.22 -5.89 -8.37
CA VAL A 309 7.30 -6.66 -7.74
C VAL A 309 7.17 -8.14 -8.10
N GLY A 310 8.26 -8.71 -8.62
CA GLY A 310 8.37 -10.10 -9.01
C GLY A 310 8.72 -11.02 -7.84
N CYS A 311 8.02 -12.16 -7.78
CA CYS A 311 8.23 -13.25 -6.85
C CYS A 311 8.26 -14.57 -7.67
N PRO A 312 9.35 -14.83 -8.41
CA PRO A 312 9.39 -15.81 -9.50
C PRO A 312 9.14 -17.26 -9.09
N PHE A 313 9.23 -17.57 -7.80
CA PHE A 313 8.99 -18.89 -7.25
C PHE A 313 7.88 -18.88 -6.18
N GLY A 314 7.13 -17.76 -6.08
CA GLY A 314 5.99 -17.61 -5.18
C GLY A 314 4.79 -18.43 -5.63
N GLY A 315 3.80 -18.54 -4.73
CA GLY A 315 2.64 -19.41 -4.90
C GLY A 315 2.83 -20.79 -4.28
N GLU A 316 1.73 -21.43 -3.89
CA GLU A 316 1.74 -22.81 -3.38
C GLU A 316 2.31 -23.80 -4.41
N ASP A 317 2.06 -23.52 -5.68
CA ASP A 317 2.51 -24.25 -6.86
C ASP A 317 3.95 -23.92 -7.29
N ARG A 318 4.59 -22.93 -6.64
CA ARG A 318 5.88 -22.34 -7.06
C ARG A 318 5.89 -21.88 -8.52
N GLY A 319 4.72 -21.58 -9.07
CA GLY A 319 4.54 -21.15 -10.45
C GLY A 319 5.03 -19.72 -10.71
N GLY A 320 5.35 -18.97 -9.67
CA GLY A 320 5.74 -17.56 -9.73
C GLY A 320 4.53 -16.64 -9.61
N ARG A 321 4.78 -15.44 -9.05
CA ARG A 321 3.79 -14.38 -8.82
C ARG A 321 4.37 -13.02 -9.15
N VAL A 322 3.50 -12.09 -9.53
CA VAL A 322 3.82 -10.66 -9.62
C VAL A 322 2.80 -9.91 -8.79
N LEU A 323 3.27 -9.10 -7.85
CA LEU A 323 2.43 -8.34 -6.93
C LEU A 323 2.46 -6.88 -7.36
N ILE A 324 1.30 -6.25 -7.46
CA ILE A 324 1.14 -4.85 -7.82
C ILE A 324 0.82 -4.05 -6.57
N PHE A 325 1.51 -2.94 -6.40
CA PHE A 325 1.39 -2.03 -5.27
C PHE A 325 1.05 -0.64 -5.78
N ASN A 326 -0.09 -0.10 -5.32
CA ASN A 326 -0.50 1.24 -5.71
C ASN A 326 0.15 2.33 -4.86
N GLY A 327 0.57 3.40 -5.53
CA GLY A 327 1.05 4.61 -4.89
C GLY A 327 -0.06 5.33 -4.12
N ASN A 328 0.32 6.18 -3.17
CA ASN A 328 -0.62 7.07 -2.50
C ASN A 328 0.11 8.29 -1.92
N LYS A 329 -0.64 9.24 -1.35
CA LYS A 329 -0.09 10.46 -0.74
C LYS A 329 0.69 10.20 0.55
N ASP A 330 0.24 9.25 1.35
CA ASP A 330 0.65 9.05 2.74
C ASP A 330 1.54 7.79 2.89
N VAL A 331 2.34 7.47 1.87
CA VAL A 331 3.09 6.20 1.80
C VAL A 331 4.06 6.04 2.96
N ALA A 332 4.60 7.14 3.50
CA ALA A 332 5.48 7.09 4.67
C ALA A 332 4.80 6.57 5.94
N THR A 333 3.48 6.78 6.10
CA THR A 333 2.73 6.39 7.30
C THR A 333 1.85 5.16 7.06
N GLN A 334 1.25 5.03 5.88
CA GLN A 334 0.33 3.95 5.53
C GLN A 334 1.01 2.80 4.76
N GLY A 335 2.23 3.01 4.26
CA GLY A 335 2.89 2.08 3.36
C GLY A 335 2.22 2.02 1.98
N LEU A 336 2.60 1.00 1.19
CA LEU A 336 1.93 0.68 -0.07
C LEU A 336 0.98 -0.49 0.15
N THR A 337 -0.20 -0.42 -0.47
CA THR A 337 -1.19 -1.49 -0.40
C THR A 337 -1.07 -2.39 -1.64
N MET A 338 -1.04 -3.71 -1.44
CA MET A 338 -1.09 -4.67 -2.54
C MET A 338 -2.50 -4.69 -3.11
N SER A 339 -2.64 -4.40 -4.40
CA SER A 339 -3.91 -4.24 -5.08
C SER A 339 -4.23 -5.37 -6.05
N GLN A 340 -3.21 -6.08 -6.53
CA GLN A 340 -3.40 -7.23 -7.42
C GLN A 340 -2.23 -8.20 -7.36
N GLU A 341 -2.55 -9.48 -7.46
CA GLU A 341 -1.60 -10.56 -7.65
C GLU A 341 -1.84 -11.20 -9.02
N LEU A 342 -0.80 -11.24 -9.85
CA LEU A 342 -0.79 -11.92 -11.14
C LEU A 342 -0.14 -13.29 -11.02
N LYS A 343 -0.69 -14.25 -11.75
CA LYS A 343 -0.19 -15.61 -11.89
C LYS A 343 -0.01 -15.95 -13.38
N ALA A 344 0.91 -16.86 -13.67
CA ALA A 344 1.07 -17.39 -15.02
C ALA A 344 -0.22 -18.05 -15.51
N ALA A 345 -0.55 -17.86 -16.79
CA ALA A 345 -1.71 -18.51 -17.42
C ALA A 345 -1.56 -20.05 -17.45
N ARG A 346 -0.33 -20.56 -17.46
CA ARG A 346 0.02 -21.98 -17.41
C ARG A 346 1.19 -22.20 -16.46
N THR A 347 1.14 -23.29 -15.71
CA THR A 347 2.23 -23.75 -14.86
C THR A 347 2.79 -25.04 -15.46
N PRO A 348 3.97 -25.02 -16.08
CA PRO A 348 4.60 -26.22 -16.62
C PRO A 348 4.80 -27.25 -15.50
N SER A 349 4.41 -28.50 -15.74
CA SER A 349 4.67 -29.58 -14.79
C SER A 349 6.16 -29.90 -14.77
N GLY A 350 6.81 -29.81 -13.60
CA GLY A 350 8.17 -30.31 -13.38
C GLY A 350 9.34 -29.32 -13.60
N SER A 351 9.08 -28.05 -13.94
CA SER A 351 10.11 -27.00 -14.03
C SER A 351 9.67 -25.71 -13.34
N LEU A 352 10.60 -24.98 -12.74
CA LEU A 352 10.34 -23.64 -12.20
C LEU A 352 10.14 -22.68 -13.37
N ALA A 353 8.90 -22.26 -13.61
CA ALA A 353 8.55 -21.36 -14.72
C ALA A 353 9.32 -20.03 -14.67
N GLY A 354 9.65 -19.56 -13.46
CA GLY A 354 10.30 -18.27 -13.25
C GLY A 354 9.42 -17.09 -13.65
N TYR A 355 8.09 -17.23 -13.57
CA TYR A 355 7.13 -16.19 -13.94
C TYR A 355 7.27 -14.99 -13.00
N GLY A 356 7.57 -13.81 -13.56
CA GLY A 356 7.89 -12.63 -12.76
C GLY A 356 9.38 -12.46 -12.46
N PHE A 357 10.25 -13.23 -13.12
CA PHE A 357 11.70 -13.04 -13.03
C PHE A 357 12.16 -11.75 -13.71
N THR A 358 11.45 -11.33 -14.77
CA THR A 358 11.65 -10.02 -15.41
C THR A 358 10.32 -9.32 -15.61
N LEU A 359 10.33 -8.00 -15.41
CA LEU A 359 9.16 -7.15 -15.51
C LEU A 359 9.52 -5.89 -16.30
N ARG A 360 8.56 -5.39 -17.09
CA ARG A 360 8.64 -4.06 -17.70
C ARG A 360 7.24 -3.45 -17.78
N GLY A 361 7.06 -2.25 -17.23
CA GLY A 361 5.82 -1.49 -17.31
C GLY A 361 6.08 -0.04 -17.72
N GLY A 362 5.04 0.80 -17.59
CA GLY A 362 5.15 2.25 -17.79
C GLY A 362 5.02 2.72 -19.24
N GLN A 363 4.55 1.86 -20.15
CA GLN A 363 4.24 2.22 -21.54
C GLN A 363 2.86 1.69 -21.90
N ASP A 364 2.06 2.49 -22.59
CA ASP A 364 0.73 2.13 -23.10
C ASP A 364 0.87 1.48 -24.48
N LEU A 365 0.49 0.20 -24.59
CA LEU A 365 0.71 -0.63 -25.78
C LEU A 365 -0.49 -0.62 -26.72
N ASP A 366 -1.71 -0.39 -26.21
CA ASP A 366 -2.96 -0.38 -26.97
C ASP A 366 -3.61 1.02 -27.10
N ASN A 367 -2.91 2.06 -26.65
CA ASN A 367 -3.28 3.47 -26.74
C ASN A 367 -4.62 3.76 -26.04
N ASN A 368 -4.85 3.10 -24.89
CA ASN A 368 -6.04 3.29 -24.07
C ASN A 368 -5.84 4.31 -22.92
N GLN A 369 -4.68 4.98 -22.88
CA GLN A 369 -4.19 5.95 -21.87
C GLN A 369 -3.73 5.34 -20.55
N TYR A 370 -3.79 4.02 -20.40
CA TYR A 370 -3.28 3.32 -19.23
C TYR A 370 -2.00 2.57 -19.61
N PRO A 371 -0.94 2.63 -18.78
CA PRO A 371 0.27 1.87 -19.04
C PRO A 371 0.00 0.37 -18.92
N ASP A 372 0.80 -0.44 -19.61
CA ASP A 372 0.68 -1.90 -19.61
C ASP A 372 1.89 -2.57 -18.94
N LEU A 373 1.79 -3.89 -18.74
CA LEU A 373 2.84 -4.67 -18.08
C LEU A 373 3.24 -5.90 -18.90
N ILE A 374 4.55 -6.07 -19.10
CA ILE A 374 5.17 -7.27 -19.66
C ILE A 374 5.81 -8.08 -18.53
N VAL A 375 5.53 -9.39 -18.51
CA VAL A 375 6.05 -10.34 -17.52
C VAL A 375 6.76 -11.49 -18.23
N GLY A 376 8.04 -11.70 -17.91
CA GLY A 376 8.84 -12.81 -18.42
C GLY A 376 8.78 -14.05 -17.53
N ALA A 377 8.74 -15.22 -18.16
CA ALA A 377 8.82 -16.54 -17.54
C ALA A 377 9.85 -17.40 -18.28
N PHE A 378 11.13 -17.05 -18.13
CA PHE A 378 12.22 -17.66 -18.92
C PHE A 378 12.32 -19.18 -18.79
N GLY A 379 11.96 -19.74 -17.62
CA GLY A 379 11.97 -21.19 -17.38
C GLY A 379 10.88 -21.93 -18.16
N ALA A 380 9.81 -21.23 -18.54
CA ALA A 380 8.75 -21.73 -19.41
C ALA A 380 8.95 -21.34 -20.89
N GLY A 381 9.88 -20.44 -21.20
CA GLY A 381 10.05 -19.91 -22.56
C GLY A 381 8.88 -19.02 -22.99
N GLU A 382 8.20 -18.36 -22.04
CA GLU A 382 6.99 -17.56 -22.29
C GLU A 382 7.15 -16.10 -21.81
N VAL A 383 6.44 -15.19 -22.48
CA VAL A 383 6.25 -13.80 -22.06
C VAL A 383 4.77 -13.46 -22.10
N SER A 384 4.23 -12.95 -20.99
CA SER A 384 2.84 -12.51 -20.89
C SER A 384 2.74 -10.99 -20.90
N VAL A 385 1.82 -10.46 -21.68
CA VAL A 385 1.50 -9.02 -21.75
C VAL A 385 0.11 -8.81 -21.17
N TYR A 386 0.03 -7.95 -20.15
CA TYR A 386 -1.18 -7.57 -19.45
C TYR A 386 -1.55 -6.14 -19.80
N ARG A 387 -2.76 -5.98 -20.34
CA ARG A 387 -3.33 -4.66 -20.62
C ARG A 387 -4.02 -4.08 -19.39
N ALA A 388 -3.84 -2.79 -19.12
CA ALA A 388 -4.60 -2.10 -18.07
C ALA A 388 -6.00 -1.71 -18.54
N ARG A 389 -7.00 -1.94 -17.69
CA ARG A 389 -8.41 -1.63 -17.95
C ARG A 389 -8.72 -0.22 -17.46
N ALA A 390 -9.59 0.48 -18.19
CA ALA A 390 -10.10 1.77 -17.76
C ALA A 390 -10.81 1.69 -16.40
N VAL A 391 -10.45 2.60 -15.50
CA VAL A 391 -10.97 2.64 -14.12
C VAL A 391 -12.12 3.63 -14.05
N VAL A 392 -13.29 3.14 -13.66
CA VAL A 392 -14.53 3.92 -13.52
C VAL A 392 -14.76 4.23 -12.05
N SER A 393 -14.75 5.52 -11.72
CA SER A 393 -15.20 6.02 -10.41
C SER A 393 -16.68 6.38 -10.48
N VAL A 394 -17.44 6.01 -9.44
CA VAL A 394 -18.90 6.20 -9.38
C VAL A 394 -19.27 7.01 -8.14
N ASP A 395 -19.91 8.16 -8.33
CA ASP A 395 -20.59 8.92 -7.28
C ASP A 395 -22.07 8.53 -7.27
N ALA A 396 -22.45 7.55 -6.44
CA ALA A 396 -23.81 7.07 -6.29
C ALA A 396 -24.53 7.73 -5.10
N LYS A 397 -25.78 8.13 -5.31
CA LYS A 397 -26.64 8.78 -4.30
C LYS A 397 -28.03 8.15 -4.29
N MET A 398 -28.57 7.95 -3.08
CA MET A 398 -29.93 7.51 -2.86
C MET A 398 -30.69 8.59 -2.12
N ILE A 399 -31.77 9.10 -2.72
CA ILE A 399 -32.56 10.22 -2.19
C ILE A 399 -33.96 9.72 -1.87
N LEU A 400 -34.37 9.87 -0.60
CA LEU A 400 -35.68 9.45 -0.11
C LEU A 400 -36.59 10.67 0.08
N THR A 401 -37.76 10.67 -0.54
CA THR A 401 -38.74 11.77 -0.46
C THR A 401 -40.16 11.22 -0.26
N PRO A 402 -40.78 11.38 0.92
CA PRO A 402 -40.22 11.90 2.18
C PRO A 402 -39.34 10.86 2.91
N ARG A 403 -38.48 11.33 3.84
CA ARG A 403 -37.70 10.46 4.74
C ARG A 403 -38.51 9.91 5.92
N ILE A 404 -39.57 10.62 6.31
CA ILE A 404 -40.50 10.21 7.36
C ILE A 404 -41.81 9.79 6.72
N LEU A 405 -42.28 8.61 7.10
CA LEU A 405 -43.55 8.03 6.71
C LEU A 405 -44.56 8.29 7.80
N ASN A 406 -45.61 9.03 7.48
CA ASN A 406 -46.79 9.16 8.32
C ASN A 406 -47.83 8.11 7.90
N PRO A 407 -48.14 7.09 8.74
CA PRO A 407 -49.15 6.07 8.42
C PRO A 407 -50.55 6.63 8.11
N GLU A 408 -50.87 7.82 8.61
CA GLU A 408 -52.14 8.51 8.34
C GLU A 408 -52.17 9.19 6.97
N ASP A 409 -51.00 9.51 6.39
CA ASP A 409 -50.88 10.21 5.12
C ASP A 409 -50.88 9.24 3.92
N ARG A 410 -52.07 8.76 3.56
CA ARG A 410 -52.28 7.74 2.51
C ARG A 410 -52.48 8.37 1.12
N GLN A 411 -51.39 8.78 0.46
CA GLN A 411 -51.43 9.52 -0.81
C GLN A 411 -51.33 8.67 -2.08
N CYS A 412 -50.83 7.43 -2.00
CA CYS A 412 -50.64 6.58 -3.18
C CYS A 412 -51.72 5.50 -3.28
N ASN A 413 -52.23 5.27 -4.49
CA ASN A 413 -53.12 4.14 -4.76
C ASN A 413 -52.34 2.91 -5.18
N LEU A 414 -52.62 1.75 -4.58
CA LEU A 414 -52.03 0.48 -5.00
C LEU A 414 -52.57 0.07 -6.38
N PRO A 415 -51.72 -0.50 -7.26
CA PRO A 415 -52.20 -1.02 -8.54
C PRO A 415 -53.15 -2.20 -8.29
N HIS A 416 -54.30 -2.20 -8.98
CA HIS A 416 -55.31 -3.27 -8.94
C HIS A 416 -56.11 -3.42 -7.64
N THR A 417 -55.81 -2.64 -6.60
CA THR A 417 -56.63 -2.54 -5.38
C THR A 417 -56.89 -1.06 -5.13
N ASN A 418 -58.14 -0.62 -4.99
CA ASN A 418 -58.47 0.81 -4.70
C ASN A 418 -58.08 1.22 -3.26
N ILE A 419 -56.96 0.70 -2.75
CA ILE A 419 -56.46 0.89 -1.39
C ILE A 419 -55.43 2.01 -1.44
N MET A 420 -55.71 3.08 -0.70
CA MET A 420 -54.78 4.16 -0.47
C MET A 420 -53.77 3.76 0.59
N VAL A 421 -52.49 3.97 0.32
CA VAL A 421 -51.36 3.63 1.19
C VAL A 421 -50.38 4.80 1.33
N THR A 422 -49.66 4.82 2.44
CA THR A 422 -48.52 5.72 2.64
C THR A 422 -47.36 5.26 1.77
N CYS A 423 -46.78 6.18 1.01
CA CYS A 423 -45.71 5.88 0.07
C CYS A 423 -44.54 6.86 0.19
N LEU A 424 -43.37 6.44 -0.28
CA LEU A 424 -42.21 7.30 -0.46
C LEU A 424 -41.56 7.04 -1.82
N LYS A 425 -40.99 8.09 -2.39
CA LYS A 425 -40.21 8.04 -3.61
C LYS A 425 -38.74 7.84 -3.29
N VAL A 426 -38.10 6.91 -3.99
CA VAL A 426 -36.67 6.59 -3.90
C VAL A 426 -36.02 6.91 -5.23
N ASP A 427 -35.20 7.95 -5.26
CA ASP A 427 -34.42 8.34 -6.45
C ASP A 427 -33.00 7.81 -6.29
N VAL A 428 -32.61 6.87 -7.17
CA VAL A 428 -31.25 6.32 -7.25
C VAL A 428 -30.54 7.02 -8.40
N CYS A 429 -29.54 7.83 -8.07
CA CYS A 429 -28.74 8.59 -9.02
C CYS A 429 -27.29 8.13 -8.98
N ALA A 430 -26.63 8.15 -10.13
CA ALA A 430 -25.19 7.91 -10.21
C ALA A 430 -24.54 8.89 -11.18
N ALA A 431 -23.32 9.31 -10.88
CA ALA A 431 -22.42 9.97 -11.82
C ALA A 431 -21.15 9.15 -12.01
N VAL A 432 -20.63 9.06 -13.24
CA VAL A 432 -19.40 8.34 -13.56
C VAL A 432 -18.29 9.29 -13.99
N SER A 433 -17.07 8.99 -13.60
CA SER A 433 -15.85 9.68 -14.03
C SER A 433 -14.70 8.68 -14.21
N GLY A 434 -13.69 9.09 -14.97
CA GLY A 434 -12.48 8.31 -15.23
C GLY A 434 -11.79 8.74 -16.52
N VAL A 435 -10.49 8.49 -16.62
CA VAL A 435 -9.69 8.72 -17.83
C VAL A 435 -9.96 7.58 -18.83
N GLY A 436 -10.05 7.87 -20.13
CA GLY A 436 -10.24 6.83 -21.15
C GLY A 436 -11.50 5.95 -21.03
N ILE A 437 -12.53 6.35 -20.27
CA ILE A 437 -13.75 5.53 -20.08
C ILE A 437 -14.58 5.44 -21.37
N PRO A 438 -15.26 4.30 -21.62
CA PRO A 438 -16.04 4.14 -22.85
C PRO A 438 -17.30 5.02 -22.88
N SER A 439 -17.82 5.27 -24.08
CA SER A 439 -19.04 6.06 -24.32
C SER A 439 -20.30 5.50 -23.67
N SER A 440 -20.31 4.19 -23.37
CA SER A 440 -21.35 3.52 -22.59
C SER A 440 -20.72 2.65 -21.49
N VAL A 441 -21.12 2.97 -20.26
CA VAL A 441 -20.85 2.30 -18.99
C VAL A 441 -22.21 2.03 -18.34
N ASP A 442 -22.68 0.80 -18.44
CA ASP A 442 -23.95 0.41 -17.86
C ASP A 442 -23.73 -0.08 -16.41
N LEU A 443 -24.41 0.56 -15.44
CA LEU A 443 -24.40 0.15 -14.03
C LEU A 443 -25.68 -0.61 -13.69
N ARG A 444 -25.51 -1.83 -13.19
CA ARG A 444 -26.58 -2.63 -12.58
C ARG A 444 -26.70 -2.22 -11.12
N ALA A 445 -27.86 -1.67 -10.75
CA ALA A 445 -28.17 -1.19 -9.41
C ALA A 445 -29.26 -2.06 -8.77
N GLU A 446 -28.96 -2.76 -7.69
CA GLU A 446 -29.88 -3.57 -6.92
C GLU A 446 -30.29 -2.84 -5.64
N LEU A 447 -31.58 -2.49 -5.53
CA LEU A 447 -32.16 -1.84 -4.37
C LEU A 447 -32.97 -2.85 -3.56
N GLN A 448 -32.61 -2.99 -2.29
CA GLN A 448 -33.25 -3.90 -1.35
C GLN A 448 -33.89 -3.11 -0.20
N LEU A 449 -35.17 -3.38 0.04
CA LEU A 449 -35.97 -2.69 1.03
C LEU A 449 -35.96 -3.42 2.38
N ASP A 450 -35.96 -2.63 3.47
CA ASP A 450 -35.96 -3.09 4.86
C ASP A 450 -34.86 -4.16 5.12
N TRP A 451 -33.64 -3.89 4.61
CA TRP A 451 -32.50 -4.82 4.55
C TRP A 451 -32.18 -5.49 5.91
N LEU A 452 -32.11 -4.70 6.98
CA LEU A 452 -31.81 -5.16 8.34
C LEU A 452 -32.81 -6.18 8.90
N LYS A 453 -34.07 -6.15 8.44
CA LYS A 453 -35.10 -7.13 8.82
C LYS A 453 -34.99 -8.42 8.02
N GLY A 454 -34.60 -8.34 6.74
CA GLY A 454 -34.45 -9.51 5.88
C GLY A 454 -33.35 -10.47 6.33
N THR A 455 -32.23 -9.94 6.81
CA THR A 455 -31.11 -10.74 7.34
C THR A 455 -31.42 -11.42 8.68
N ARG A 456 -32.41 -10.93 9.43
CA ARG A 456 -32.83 -11.48 10.73
C ARG A 456 -34.13 -12.29 10.67
N GLY A 457 -34.65 -12.58 9.46
CA GLY A 457 -35.92 -13.31 9.28
C GLY A 457 -37.16 -12.53 9.72
N GLY A 458 -37.09 -11.20 9.81
CA GLY A 458 -38.21 -10.33 10.15
C GLY A 458 -39.09 -9.97 8.95
N VAL A 459 -40.34 -9.60 9.23
CA VAL A 459 -41.31 -9.15 8.22
C VAL A 459 -40.82 -7.85 7.56
N LYS A 460 -40.83 -7.81 6.23
CA LYS A 460 -40.52 -6.62 5.43
C LYS A 460 -41.70 -5.66 5.48
N ARG A 461 -41.49 -4.44 5.96
CA ARG A 461 -42.55 -3.45 6.19
C ARG A 461 -42.90 -2.61 4.97
N VAL A 462 -41.97 -2.52 4.02
CA VAL A 462 -42.13 -1.73 2.79
C VAL A 462 -41.90 -2.60 1.56
N LEU A 463 -42.64 -2.30 0.49
CA LEU A 463 -42.57 -3.01 -0.80
C LEU A 463 -42.63 -2.02 -1.97
N PHE A 464 -42.11 -2.39 -3.13
CA PHE A 464 -42.28 -1.61 -4.36
C PHE A 464 -43.75 -1.59 -4.79
N ILE A 465 -44.27 -0.42 -5.16
CA ILE A 465 -45.70 -0.27 -5.49
C ILE A 465 -46.08 -1.07 -6.74
N ASP A 466 -45.20 -1.08 -7.76
CA ASP A 466 -45.48 -1.72 -9.05
C ASP A 466 -45.38 -3.26 -8.98
N THR A 467 -44.36 -3.78 -8.29
CA THR A 467 -44.04 -5.22 -8.29
C THR A 467 -44.48 -5.94 -7.02
N GLN A 468 -44.79 -5.20 -5.96
CA GLN A 468 -45.11 -5.73 -4.63
C GLN A 468 -44.00 -6.65 -4.06
N GLN A 469 -42.76 -6.47 -4.50
CA GLN A 469 -41.59 -7.20 -4.02
C GLN A 469 -40.72 -6.33 -3.09
N PRO A 470 -39.88 -6.91 -2.22
CA PRO A 470 -38.97 -6.16 -1.35
C PRO A 470 -37.62 -5.83 -2.00
N GLN A 471 -37.39 -6.24 -3.24
CA GLN A 471 -36.14 -6.04 -3.97
C GLN A 471 -36.41 -5.71 -5.44
N ARG A 472 -35.55 -4.89 -6.05
CA ARG A 472 -35.65 -4.51 -7.46
C ARG A 472 -34.27 -4.18 -8.03
N THR A 473 -34.02 -4.66 -9.24
CA THR A 473 -32.81 -4.34 -9.99
C THR A 473 -33.15 -3.37 -11.12
N GLY A 474 -32.38 -2.28 -11.21
CA GLY A 474 -32.41 -1.31 -12.30
C GLY A 474 -31.10 -1.28 -13.09
N LEU A 475 -31.16 -0.69 -14.27
CA LEU A 475 -30.00 -0.48 -15.14
C LEU A 475 -29.84 1.02 -15.44
N LEU A 476 -28.77 1.61 -14.91
CA LEU A 476 -28.37 2.99 -15.19
C LEU A 476 -27.42 2.99 -16.39
N LYS A 477 -27.85 3.53 -17.51
CA LYS A 477 -27.01 3.71 -18.70
C LYS A 477 -26.26 5.03 -18.61
N LEU A 478 -24.97 4.95 -18.35
CA LEU A 478 -24.06 6.08 -18.16
C LEU A 478 -22.94 6.01 -19.20
N GLY A 479 -22.06 7.00 -19.23
CA GLY A 479 -20.87 6.98 -20.08
C GLY A 479 -20.25 8.36 -20.21
N GLN A 480 -19.23 8.51 -21.05
CA GLN A 480 -18.54 9.78 -21.24
C GLN A 480 -19.47 10.91 -21.71
N ASP A 481 -20.38 10.63 -22.65
CA ASP A 481 -21.33 11.62 -23.21
C ASP A 481 -22.51 11.91 -22.26
N ARG A 482 -22.80 10.96 -21.36
CA ARG A 482 -23.90 11.05 -20.40
C ARG A 482 -23.41 10.60 -19.03
N PRO A 483 -22.65 11.46 -18.33
CA PRO A 483 -21.98 11.06 -17.09
C PRO A 483 -22.94 10.88 -15.93
N HIS A 484 -24.19 11.36 -16.02
CA HIS A 484 -25.17 11.31 -14.94
C HIS A 484 -26.52 10.72 -15.38
N ALA A 485 -27.08 9.84 -14.53
CA ALA A 485 -28.40 9.25 -14.72
C ALA A 485 -29.07 8.93 -13.39
N CYS A 486 -30.41 8.97 -13.37
CA CYS A 486 -31.23 8.61 -12.22
C CYS A 486 -32.35 7.66 -12.62
N ILE A 487 -32.74 6.77 -11.70
CA ILE A 487 -33.94 5.95 -11.78
C ILE A 487 -34.77 6.20 -10.52
N SER A 488 -36.06 6.44 -10.72
CA SER A 488 -37.03 6.67 -9.65
C SER A 488 -37.84 5.42 -9.38
N TYR A 489 -38.05 5.10 -8.10
CA TYR A 489 -38.97 4.07 -7.64
C TYR A 489 -39.96 4.64 -6.63
N THR A 490 -41.15 4.08 -6.57
CA THR A 490 -42.12 4.36 -5.51
C THR A 490 -42.30 3.11 -4.68
N ILE A 491 -42.16 3.24 -3.36
CA ILE A 491 -42.37 2.15 -2.40
C ILE A 491 -43.46 2.56 -1.42
N TYR A 492 -44.19 1.59 -0.88
CA TYR A 492 -45.28 1.83 0.07
C TYR A 492 -45.05 1.08 1.38
N LEU A 493 -45.62 1.64 2.46
CA LEU A 493 -45.68 1.02 3.78
C LEU A 493 -46.89 0.09 3.83
N LYS A 494 -46.69 -1.14 4.32
CA LYS A 494 -47.78 -2.09 4.58
C LYS A 494 -48.78 -1.56 5.62
N GLU A 495 -49.93 -2.21 5.74
CA GLU A 495 -50.89 -1.84 6.78
C GLU A 495 -50.37 -2.20 8.18
N GLU A 496 -50.86 -1.49 9.21
CA GLU A 496 -50.32 -1.58 10.56
C GLU A 496 -50.52 -2.94 11.24
N ASP A 497 -51.52 -3.72 10.80
CA ASP A 497 -51.80 -5.06 11.29
C ASP A 497 -50.79 -6.11 10.78
N GLU A 498 -50.08 -5.81 9.68
CA GLU A 498 -49.09 -6.71 9.09
C GLU A 498 -47.73 -6.71 9.82
N PHE A 499 -47.43 -5.66 10.61
CA PHE A 499 -46.16 -5.56 11.32
C PHE A 499 -46.25 -4.83 12.67
N ARG A 500 -45.57 -5.36 13.68
CA ARG A 500 -45.56 -4.78 15.04
C ARG A 500 -44.47 -3.74 15.26
N ASP A 501 -43.41 -3.78 14.45
CA ASP A 501 -42.22 -2.97 14.67
C ASP A 501 -42.30 -1.62 13.95
N LYS A 502 -42.67 -0.60 14.72
CA LYS A 502 -42.71 0.81 14.27
C LYS A 502 -41.47 1.61 14.69
N LEU A 503 -40.58 1.04 15.51
CA LEU A 503 -39.46 1.76 16.11
C LEU A 503 -38.16 1.63 15.31
N THR A 504 -37.90 0.47 14.71
CA THR A 504 -36.67 0.29 13.92
C THR A 504 -36.73 1.09 12.62
N PRO A 505 -35.62 1.74 12.20
CA PRO A 505 -35.59 2.43 10.92
C PRO A 505 -35.80 1.45 9.77
N ILE A 506 -36.45 1.91 8.71
CA ILE A 506 -36.58 1.18 7.45
C ILE A 506 -35.29 1.43 6.67
N SER A 507 -34.39 0.43 6.67
CA SER A 507 -33.11 0.52 5.97
C SER A 507 -33.25 0.11 4.51
N LEU A 508 -32.90 1.03 3.60
CA LEU A 508 -32.76 0.76 2.17
C LEU A 508 -31.30 0.56 1.84
N ALA A 509 -30.98 -0.57 1.21
CA ALA A 509 -29.63 -0.91 0.80
C ALA A 509 -29.54 -0.92 -0.73
N LEU A 510 -28.54 -0.22 -1.27
CA LEU A 510 -28.21 -0.21 -2.69
C LEU A 510 -26.85 -0.85 -2.88
N ASN A 511 -26.82 -1.88 -3.70
CA ASN A 511 -25.60 -2.46 -4.21
C ASN A 511 -25.53 -2.19 -5.71
N TYR A 512 -24.39 -1.74 -6.22
CA TYR A 512 -24.22 -1.51 -7.64
C TYR A 512 -22.95 -2.17 -8.19
N SER A 513 -23.02 -2.60 -9.44
CA SER A 513 -21.92 -3.25 -10.16
C SER A 513 -21.96 -2.85 -11.63
N LEU A 514 -20.83 -3.01 -12.32
CA LEU A 514 -20.83 -2.91 -13.79
C LEU A 514 -21.70 -4.02 -14.37
N ALA A 515 -22.56 -3.66 -15.32
CA ALA A 515 -23.32 -4.65 -16.06
C ALA A 515 -22.36 -5.50 -16.93
N PRO A 516 -22.68 -6.78 -17.17
CA PRO A 516 -21.91 -7.62 -18.08
C PRO A 516 -21.77 -6.93 -19.44
N PRO A 517 -20.60 -6.99 -20.09
CA PRO A 517 -20.43 -6.39 -21.39
C PRO A 517 -21.42 -7.00 -22.39
N THR A 518 -22.20 -6.17 -23.06
CA THR A 518 -22.93 -6.56 -24.26
C THR A 518 -21.87 -6.92 -25.32
N HIS A 519 -21.93 -8.15 -25.85
CA HIS A 519 -20.91 -8.78 -26.71
C HIS A 519 -20.06 -7.80 -27.55
N SER A 520 -18.73 -8.03 -27.54
CA SER A 520 -17.67 -7.37 -28.37
C SER A 520 -16.78 -6.28 -27.75
N LYS A 521 -16.65 -6.16 -26.42
CA LYS A 521 -15.53 -5.39 -25.84
C LYS A 521 -14.35 -6.31 -25.53
N GLU A 522 -13.25 -6.12 -26.25
CA GLU A 522 -12.00 -6.87 -26.09
C GLU A 522 -11.35 -6.61 -24.72
N LEU A 523 -11.57 -5.41 -24.15
CA LEU A 523 -11.08 -4.98 -22.83
C LEU A 523 -12.20 -4.24 -22.06
N PRO A 524 -12.87 -4.88 -21.08
CA PRO A 524 -13.94 -4.23 -20.31
C PRO A 524 -13.38 -3.27 -19.24
N PRO A 525 -14.08 -2.18 -18.86
CA PRO A 525 -13.66 -1.32 -17.76
C PRO A 525 -13.82 -2.02 -16.39
N VAL A 526 -13.22 -1.47 -15.35
CA VAL A 526 -13.31 -1.95 -13.96
C VAL A 526 -13.76 -0.82 -13.04
N LEU A 527 -14.45 -1.15 -11.94
CA LEU A 527 -14.79 -0.14 -10.93
C LEU A 527 -13.56 0.20 -10.10
N ASN A 528 -13.48 1.45 -9.67
CA ASN A 528 -12.48 1.89 -8.71
C ASN A 528 -12.63 1.11 -7.39
N GLN A 529 -11.62 0.32 -7.03
CA GLN A 529 -11.60 -0.51 -5.83
C GLN A 529 -11.66 0.29 -4.51
N TYR A 530 -11.25 1.55 -4.54
CA TYR A 530 -11.27 2.43 -3.37
C TYR A 530 -12.66 3.03 -3.11
N SER A 531 -13.61 2.85 -4.03
CA SER A 531 -14.98 3.32 -3.90
C SER A 531 -15.91 2.23 -3.35
N SER A 532 -16.75 2.56 -2.37
CA SER A 532 -17.77 1.63 -1.87
C SER A 532 -18.86 1.41 -2.91
N THR A 533 -19.12 0.15 -3.28
CA THR A 533 -20.25 -0.26 -4.13
C THR A 533 -21.57 -0.43 -3.37
N PHE A 534 -21.53 -0.25 -2.05
CA PHE A 534 -22.67 -0.38 -1.15
C PHE A 534 -23.02 0.97 -0.54
N LEU A 535 -24.30 1.35 -0.62
CA LEU A 535 -24.87 2.54 0.01
C LEU A 535 -26.09 2.14 0.84
N GLN A 536 -26.25 2.76 2.00
CA GLN A 536 -27.39 2.53 2.88
C GLN A 536 -28.02 3.85 3.32
N GLU A 537 -29.34 3.93 3.20
CA GLU A 537 -30.14 5.06 3.67
C GLU A 537 -31.29 4.57 4.56
N HIS A 538 -31.87 5.48 5.34
CA HIS A 538 -32.89 5.15 6.33
C HIS A 538 -34.14 6.04 6.17
N ALA A 539 -35.30 5.40 6.25
CA ALA A 539 -36.59 6.05 6.43
C ALA A 539 -37.18 5.70 7.80
N TYR A 540 -38.04 6.55 8.34
CA TYR A 540 -38.60 6.42 9.68
C TYR A 540 -40.12 6.45 9.64
N ILE A 541 -40.76 5.73 10.56
CA ILE A 541 -42.21 5.80 10.78
C ILE A 541 -42.43 6.86 11.88
N LEU A 542 -43.34 7.79 11.64
CA LEU A 542 -43.70 8.83 12.60
C LEU A 542 -44.33 8.19 13.86
N LEU A 543 -43.81 8.51 15.05
CA LEU A 543 -44.31 8.02 16.34
C LEU A 543 -44.09 9.09 17.43
N ASP A 544 -45.08 9.30 18.30
CA ASP A 544 -45.00 10.10 19.54
C ASP A 544 -44.58 11.60 19.40
N CYS A 545 -45.07 12.31 18.37
CA CYS A 545 -44.74 13.74 18.13
C CYS A 545 -45.86 14.74 18.55
N GLY A 546 -46.70 14.41 19.52
CA GLY A 546 -47.80 15.30 19.95
C GLY A 546 -48.90 15.52 18.89
N ASP A 547 -49.83 16.45 19.16
CA ASP A 547 -50.99 16.72 18.30
C ASP A 547 -50.64 17.55 17.04
N ASP A 548 -49.49 18.23 17.04
CA ASP A 548 -49.00 19.02 15.91
C ASP A 548 -48.17 18.18 14.91
N ASN A 549 -47.92 16.90 15.22
CA ASN A 549 -47.09 15.98 14.44
C ASN A 549 -45.65 16.50 14.20
N ILE A 550 -45.14 17.42 15.03
CA ILE A 550 -43.82 18.03 14.90
C ILE A 550 -43.00 17.75 16.16
N CYS A 551 -42.08 16.78 16.09
CA CYS A 551 -41.21 16.44 17.22
C CYS A 551 -40.17 17.55 17.53
N ILE A 552 -40.23 18.25 18.66
CA ILE A 552 -39.22 19.25 19.05
C ILE A 552 -38.28 18.69 20.13
N PRO A 553 -37.03 18.27 19.79
CA PRO A 553 -36.08 17.76 20.77
C PRO A 553 -35.40 18.87 21.59
N ASN A 554 -34.93 18.54 22.80
CA ASN A 554 -34.13 19.43 23.66
C ASN A 554 -32.89 18.68 24.16
N LEU A 555 -31.86 18.63 23.31
CA LEU A 555 -30.63 17.89 23.58
C LEU A 555 -29.67 18.72 24.46
N GLN A 556 -29.22 18.13 25.57
CA GLN A 556 -28.18 18.65 26.46
C GLN A 556 -26.98 17.71 26.44
N LEU A 557 -25.76 18.28 26.51
CA LEU A 557 -24.52 17.52 26.52
C LEU A 557 -23.63 17.97 27.67
N SER A 558 -23.05 17.03 28.41
CA SER A 558 -21.96 17.33 29.36
C SER A 558 -20.84 16.30 29.23
N ALA A 559 -19.60 16.70 29.54
CA ALA A 559 -18.43 15.83 29.42
C ALA A 559 -17.47 16.03 30.61
N SER A 560 -16.86 14.95 31.10
CA SER A 560 -15.87 14.96 32.18
C SER A 560 -14.70 14.01 31.87
N ILE A 561 -13.51 14.33 32.39
CA ILE A 561 -12.29 13.53 32.26
C ILE A 561 -11.93 12.99 33.65
N ASP A 562 -11.47 11.75 33.71
CA ASP A 562 -11.13 11.09 34.97
C ASP A 562 -9.76 11.50 35.53
N GLN A 563 -8.87 12.00 34.68
CA GLN A 563 -7.51 12.43 35.06
C GLN A 563 -7.29 13.92 34.74
N SER A 564 -6.82 14.67 35.74
CA SER A 564 -6.52 16.09 35.66
C SER A 564 -5.07 16.40 35.25
N GLU A 565 -4.15 15.44 35.39
CA GLU A 565 -2.71 15.58 35.16
C GLU A 565 -2.19 14.42 34.32
N LEU A 566 -1.32 14.70 33.34
CA LEU A 566 -0.71 13.71 32.45
C LEU A 566 0.81 13.78 32.53
N VAL A 567 1.46 12.61 32.67
CA VAL A 567 2.91 12.51 32.82
C VAL A 567 3.56 12.10 31.50
N ILE A 568 4.43 12.95 30.95
CA ILE A 568 5.18 12.64 29.72
C ILE A 568 6.20 11.52 30.00
N GLY A 569 6.17 10.44 29.22
CA GLY A 569 7.11 9.32 29.32
C GLY A 569 6.49 7.99 29.76
N ASP A 570 5.22 7.99 30.17
CA ASP A 570 4.45 6.80 30.55
C ASP A 570 3.20 6.63 29.67
N GLU A 571 2.60 5.45 29.68
CA GLU A 571 1.35 5.17 28.98
C GLU A 571 0.14 5.69 29.77
N ASN A 572 -0.24 6.95 29.54
CA ASN A 572 -1.41 7.54 30.19
C ASN A 572 -2.71 7.03 29.54
N LEU A 573 -3.54 6.37 30.35
CA LEU A 573 -4.89 5.93 29.98
C LEU A 573 -5.92 6.92 30.50
N VAL A 574 -6.67 7.54 29.59
CA VAL A 574 -7.64 8.59 29.93
C VAL A 574 -9.06 8.16 29.55
N MET A 575 -10.03 8.39 30.43
CA MET A 575 -11.44 8.11 30.20
C MET A 575 -12.26 9.40 30.13
N LEU A 576 -12.77 9.69 28.93
CA LEU A 576 -13.70 10.80 28.69
C LEU A 576 -15.13 10.29 28.87
N THR A 577 -15.85 10.76 29.89
CA THR A 577 -17.26 10.43 30.11
C THR A 577 -18.14 11.52 29.52
N ILE A 578 -18.89 11.20 28.47
CA ILE A 578 -19.80 12.13 27.79
C ILE A 578 -21.24 11.71 28.08
N THR A 579 -22.09 12.61 28.55
CA THR A 579 -23.52 12.37 28.78
C THR A 579 -24.36 13.26 27.85
N ALA A 580 -25.17 12.65 27.01
CA ALA A 580 -26.11 13.32 26.12
C ALA A 580 -27.54 13.03 26.59
N ALA A 581 -28.33 14.03 26.95
CA ALA A 581 -29.70 13.88 27.46
C ALA A 581 -30.71 14.61 26.56
N ASN A 582 -31.89 14.04 26.30
CA ASN A 582 -32.97 14.72 25.60
C ASN A 582 -34.11 15.08 26.57
N LEU A 583 -34.30 16.37 26.84
CA LEU A 583 -35.37 16.87 27.72
C LEU A 583 -36.65 17.24 26.96
N GLY A 584 -36.66 17.12 25.63
CA GLY A 584 -37.76 17.47 24.73
C GLY A 584 -38.43 16.24 24.15
N GLU A 585 -39.08 16.37 23.00
CA GLU A 585 -39.70 15.26 22.27
C GLU A 585 -38.65 14.41 21.53
N GLY A 586 -39.07 13.27 20.95
CA GLY A 586 -38.15 12.29 20.36
C GLY A 586 -37.18 12.89 19.33
N ALA A 587 -35.87 12.70 19.55
CA ALA A 587 -34.83 13.11 18.62
C ALA A 587 -34.46 11.93 17.72
N TYR A 588 -34.69 12.05 16.41
CA TYR A 588 -34.30 11.06 15.41
C TYR A 588 -32.88 11.34 14.90
N GLU A 589 -32.09 10.29 14.64
CA GLU A 589 -30.70 10.38 14.15
C GLU A 589 -29.76 11.28 14.98
N THR A 590 -29.67 11.06 16.30
CA THR A 590 -28.68 11.77 17.10
C THR A 590 -27.27 11.20 16.88
N GLU A 591 -26.33 12.04 16.42
CA GLU A 591 -24.91 11.72 16.29
C GLU A 591 -24.08 12.55 17.29
N LEU A 592 -23.16 11.89 17.98
CA LEU A 592 -22.19 12.50 18.88
C LEU A 592 -20.83 12.58 18.18
N HIS A 593 -20.28 13.78 18.05
CA HIS A 593 -18.92 13.98 17.53
C HIS A 593 -17.96 14.29 18.68
N THR A 594 -16.83 13.60 18.73
CA THR A 594 -15.75 13.90 19.68
C THR A 594 -14.45 14.09 18.91
N LEU A 595 -13.82 15.25 19.08
CA LEU A 595 -12.50 15.50 18.50
C LEU A 595 -11.45 15.13 19.54
N ILE A 596 -10.63 14.14 19.20
CA ILE A 596 -9.50 13.68 20.01
C ILE A 596 -8.23 14.31 19.41
N PRO A 597 -7.33 14.86 20.23
CA PRO A 597 -6.07 15.44 19.76
C PRO A 597 -5.16 14.34 19.15
N PRO A 598 -4.28 14.68 18.18
CA PRO A 598 -3.47 13.68 17.46
C PRO A 598 -2.49 12.90 18.35
N GLU A 599 -2.18 13.42 19.54
CA GLU A 599 -1.31 12.76 20.51
C GLU A 599 -2.02 11.60 21.25
N ALA A 600 -3.33 11.44 21.08
CA ALA A 600 -4.15 10.45 21.77
C ALA A 600 -4.80 9.45 20.79
N ASP A 601 -4.50 8.16 20.99
CA ASP A 601 -5.11 7.04 20.25
C ASP A 601 -6.43 6.62 20.88
N TYR A 602 -7.45 6.38 20.05
CA TYR A 602 -8.71 5.79 20.50
C TYR A 602 -8.56 4.29 20.78
N ILE A 603 -8.89 3.86 22.02
CA ILE A 603 -8.88 2.45 22.42
C ILE A 603 -10.25 1.81 22.29
N GLY A 604 -11.32 2.48 22.70
CA GLY A 604 -12.66 1.88 22.71
C GLY A 604 -13.72 2.69 23.45
N VAL A 605 -14.98 2.25 23.32
CA VAL A 605 -16.13 2.79 24.04
C VAL A 605 -16.60 1.82 25.11
N GLU A 606 -16.67 2.27 26.37
CA GLU A 606 -17.27 1.50 27.46
C GLU A 606 -18.74 1.92 27.66
N ARG A 607 -19.67 0.97 27.51
CA ARG A 607 -21.11 1.22 27.60
C ARG A 607 -21.59 1.02 29.04
N ARG A 608 -22.14 2.07 29.66
CA ARG A 608 -23.12 1.89 30.75
C ARG A 608 -24.52 2.05 30.17
N VAL A 609 -25.20 0.93 29.99
CA VAL A 609 -26.58 0.88 29.49
C VAL A 609 -27.51 1.14 30.67
N GLU A 610 -28.22 2.28 30.69
CA GLU A 610 -29.45 2.38 31.49
C GLU A 610 -30.71 2.08 30.66
N VAL A 611 -30.70 2.14 29.31
CA VAL A 611 -31.81 1.63 28.47
C VAL A 611 -31.30 1.21 27.06
N ASN A 612 -31.96 0.22 26.44
CA ASN A 612 -31.71 -0.37 25.12
C ASN A 612 -31.70 0.63 23.94
N THR A 613 -30.60 1.36 23.72
CA THR A 613 -30.33 2.04 22.43
C THR A 613 -29.10 1.44 21.75
N HIS A 614 -29.24 1.10 20.46
CA HIS A 614 -28.13 0.57 19.65
C HIS A 614 -27.21 1.72 19.21
N THR A 615 -26.18 2.01 20.01
CA THR A 615 -25.14 2.98 19.66
C THR A 615 -24.01 2.32 18.86
N GLY A 616 -23.69 2.88 17.69
CA GLY A 616 -22.72 2.33 16.73
C GLY A 616 -21.65 3.35 16.33
N LEU A 617 -20.38 2.93 16.30
CA LEU A 617 -19.27 3.75 15.80
C LEU A 617 -19.35 3.83 14.26
N LYS A 618 -19.34 5.02 13.67
CA LYS A 618 -19.58 5.20 12.22
C LYS A 618 -18.30 5.38 11.41
N SER A 619 -17.36 6.19 11.90
CA SER A 619 -16.08 6.45 11.20
C SER A 619 -15.10 7.21 12.09
N VAL A 620 -13.81 7.07 11.79
CA VAL A 620 -12.71 7.85 12.35
C VAL A 620 -11.98 8.51 11.19
N SER A 621 -11.83 9.83 11.17
CA SER A 621 -11.22 10.56 10.05
C SER A 621 -10.27 11.67 10.52
N PRO A 622 -9.08 11.82 9.93
CA PRO A 622 -8.16 12.93 10.22
C PRO A 622 -8.62 14.23 9.54
N LEU A 623 -8.47 15.38 10.22
CA LEU A 623 -8.77 16.70 9.64
C LEU A 623 -7.45 17.44 9.29
N SER A 624 -7.22 17.75 8.01
CA SER A 624 -6.02 18.43 7.53
C SER A 624 -6.25 19.95 7.34
N ARG A 625 -5.54 20.79 8.10
CA ARG A 625 -5.27 22.19 7.71
C ARG A 625 -4.00 22.67 8.44
N VAL A 626 -3.07 23.31 7.71
CA VAL A 626 -1.78 23.78 8.22
C VAL A 626 -1.78 25.30 8.32
N SER A 627 -1.33 25.85 9.44
CA SER A 627 -0.88 27.24 9.54
C SER A 627 0.26 27.37 10.56
N HIS A 628 1.38 27.98 10.14
CA HIS A 628 2.40 28.61 11.01
C HIS A 628 2.09 30.11 11.06
N PRO A 629 2.33 30.85 12.18
CA PRO A 629 3.65 31.45 12.50
C PRO A 629 3.87 31.62 14.03
N SER A 630 4.85 32.33 14.59
CA SER A 630 6.31 32.52 14.41
C SER A 630 6.75 33.54 15.48
N GLN A 631 7.94 33.34 16.08
CA GLN A 631 8.77 34.33 16.77
C GLN A 631 8.43 34.75 18.22
N VAL A 632 9.45 34.66 19.08
CA VAL A 632 9.50 35.26 20.43
C VAL A 632 10.16 36.64 20.32
N VAL A 633 9.48 37.67 20.82
CA VAL A 633 10.03 39.02 20.99
C VAL A 633 10.40 39.22 22.46
N LEU A 634 11.66 39.55 22.75
CA LEU A 634 12.12 40.00 24.07
C LEU A 634 12.46 41.50 24.02
N PRO A 635 11.97 42.35 24.94
CA PRO A 635 12.55 43.67 25.21
C PRO A 635 13.60 43.51 26.35
N PHE A 636 14.77 44.14 26.45
CA PHE A 636 15.33 45.42 25.98
C PHE A 636 16.88 45.31 25.78
N PRO A 637 17.54 46.26 25.06
CA PRO A 637 18.94 46.12 24.60
C PRO A 637 20.08 46.44 25.58
N ARG A 638 19.83 46.69 26.88
CA ARG A 638 20.84 47.32 27.77
C ARG A 638 20.76 46.86 29.24
N TRP A 639 20.58 45.57 29.49
CA TRP A 639 20.73 45.01 30.83
C TRP A 639 22.11 44.36 30.95
N GLU A 640 22.91 44.78 31.94
CA GLU A 640 24.22 44.20 32.24
C GLU A 640 24.21 43.62 33.67
N PRO A 641 24.70 42.39 33.86
CA PRO A 641 24.70 41.72 35.15
C PRO A 641 25.69 42.36 36.12
N LYS A 642 25.29 42.54 37.39
CA LYS A 642 26.19 42.95 38.47
C LYS A 642 26.91 41.73 39.06
N GLU A 643 28.23 41.84 39.29
CA GLU A 643 29.06 40.75 39.85
C GLU A 643 28.62 40.24 41.24
N LYS A 644 27.87 41.04 42.01
CA LYS A 644 27.29 40.64 43.30
C LYS A 644 25.85 41.15 43.43
N PRO A 645 24.83 40.36 43.05
CA PRO A 645 23.44 40.77 43.17
C PRO A 645 23.02 40.80 44.65
N VAL A 646 22.31 41.86 45.06
CA VAL A 646 21.87 42.06 46.47
C VAL A 646 20.34 42.03 46.58
N LYS A 647 19.62 42.29 45.48
CA LYS A 647 18.16 42.16 45.37
C LYS A 647 17.79 41.18 44.26
N GLU A 648 16.61 40.58 44.35
CA GLU A 648 16.08 39.65 43.32
C GLU A 648 16.07 40.28 41.91
N ASP A 649 15.72 41.57 41.82
CA ASP A 649 15.75 42.34 40.56
C ASP A 649 17.16 42.55 39.98
N ASP A 650 18.23 42.37 40.76
CA ASP A 650 19.63 42.46 40.29
C ASP A 650 20.05 41.19 39.50
N VAL A 651 19.27 40.10 39.57
CA VAL A 651 19.52 38.82 38.85
C VAL A 651 18.79 38.79 37.48
N GLY A 652 17.83 39.70 37.27
CA GLY A 652 17.03 39.83 36.06
C GLY A 652 15.52 39.80 36.37
N PRO A 653 14.64 40.27 35.45
CA PRO A 653 13.20 40.26 35.68
C PRO A 653 12.61 38.85 35.70
N GLN A 654 11.52 38.65 36.46
CA GLN A 654 10.74 37.41 36.50
C GLN A 654 10.21 37.06 35.09
N VAL A 655 10.58 35.88 34.58
CA VAL A 655 10.02 35.34 33.33
C VAL A 655 8.62 34.82 33.61
N THR A 656 7.60 35.51 33.12
CA THR A 656 6.24 34.96 33.05
C THR A 656 6.18 34.02 31.86
N HIS A 657 6.06 32.71 32.11
CA HIS A 657 5.87 31.72 31.05
C HIS A 657 4.48 31.92 30.43
N ILE A 658 4.44 32.29 29.15
CA ILE A 658 3.22 32.30 28.34
C ILE A 658 3.07 30.89 27.78
N TYR A 659 2.07 30.14 28.25
CA TYR A 659 1.78 28.80 27.74
C TYR A 659 1.14 28.87 26.35
N GLU A 660 1.59 28.04 25.42
CA GLU A 660 0.94 27.88 24.13
C GLU A 660 -0.29 26.96 24.28
N VAL A 661 -1.48 27.49 24.01
CA VAL A 661 -2.72 26.70 24.01
C VAL A 661 -2.83 25.95 22.70
N THR A 662 -2.76 24.63 22.75
CA THR A 662 -2.92 23.77 21.58
C THR A 662 -4.36 23.27 21.49
N ASN A 663 -5.05 23.65 20.41
CA ASN A 663 -6.45 23.32 20.16
C ASN A 663 -6.62 22.77 18.73
N CYS A 664 -7.79 22.16 18.45
CA CYS A 664 -8.10 21.63 17.11
C CYS A 664 -8.31 22.69 16.03
N THR A 665 -8.13 23.99 16.33
CA THR A 665 -8.06 25.04 15.30
C THR A 665 -6.64 25.24 14.77
N ASN A 666 -5.62 24.86 15.55
CA ASN A 666 -4.22 25.10 15.23
C ASN A 666 -3.43 23.81 14.89
N ILE A 667 -4.00 22.61 15.10
CA ILE A 667 -3.36 21.30 14.91
C ILE A 667 -4.34 20.28 14.30
N SER A 668 -3.84 19.27 13.57
CA SER A 668 -4.63 18.17 12.98
C SER A 668 -5.20 17.21 14.04
N CYS A 669 -6.51 17.29 14.32
CA CYS A 669 -7.17 16.39 15.29
C CYS A 669 -7.83 15.16 14.63
N LEU A 670 -7.93 14.07 15.39
CA LEU A 670 -8.69 12.87 15.06
C LEU A 670 -10.17 13.09 15.36
N ARG A 671 -11.06 12.96 14.36
CA ARG A 671 -12.51 13.05 14.59
C ARG A 671 -13.10 11.66 14.82
N VAL A 672 -13.68 11.43 15.99
CA VAL A 672 -14.44 10.23 16.33
C VAL A 672 -15.94 10.50 16.23
N MET A 673 -16.66 9.67 15.46
CA MET A 673 -18.10 9.79 15.25
C MET A 673 -18.87 8.59 15.83
N CYS A 674 -19.77 8.87 16.77
CA CYS A 674 -20.63 7.88 17.42
C CYS A 674 -22.11 8.16 17.08
N VAL A 675 -22.81 7.21 16.50
CA VAL A 675 -24.27 7.31 16.30
C VAL A 675 -24.95 6.87 17.59
N VAL A 676 -25.71 7.78 18.22
CA VAL A 676 -26.43 7.54 19.48
C VAL A 676 -27.84 7.00 19.22
N GLY A 677 -28.43 7.26 18.05
CA GLY A 677 -29.71 6.71 17.62
C GLY A 677 -30.90 7.60 18.01
N ARG A 678 -32.08 7.01 18.26
CA ARG A 678 -33.26 7.73 18.79
C ARG A 678 -33.10 7.92 20.30
N LEU A 679 -33.23 9.16 20.76
CA LEU A 679 -33.24 9.52 22.19
C LEU A 679 -34.66 10.01 22.53
N ASP A 680 -35.39 9.22 23.31
CA ASP A 680 -36.73 9.62 23.77
C ASP A 680 -36.65 10.66 24.89
N ARG A 681 -37.78 11.29 25.19
CA ARG A 681 -37.90 12.27 26.27
C ARG A 681 -37.42 11.69 27.61
N GLY A 682 -36.48 12.36 28.24
CA GLY A 682 -35.89 11.99 29.54
C GLY A 682 -34.79 10.94 29.46
N GLN A 683 -34.45 10.42 28.28
CA GLN A 683 -33.34 9.46 28.14
C GLN A 683 -31.99 10.17 28.07
N SER A 684 -30.95 9.45 28.53
CA SER A 684 -29.57 9.88 28.36
C SER A 684 -28.68 8.75 27.83
N ALA A 685 -27.69 9.12 27.02
CA ALA A 685 -26.67 8.22 26.50
C ALA A 685 -25.31 8.62 27.05
N VAL A 686 -24.62 7.65 27.67
CA VAL A 686 -23.27 7.85 28.21
C VAL A 686 -22.24 7.19 27.31
N VAL A 687 -21.34 7.96 26.72
CA VAL A 687 -20.25 7.48 25.87
C VAL A 687 -18.95 7.70 26.61
N LYS A 688 -18.29 6.61 27.00
CA LYS A 688 -16.96 6.65 27.60
C LYS A 688 -15.90 6.39 26.54
N ILE A 689 -15.05 7.35 26.23
CA ILE A 689 -13.97 7.18 25.26
C ILE A 689 -12.67 6.94 26.02
N ARG A 690 -12.04 5.80 25.75
CA ARG A 690 -10.73 5.45 26.29
C ARG A 690 -9.64 5.87 25.30
N SER A 691 -8.65 6.64 25.73
CA SER A 691 -7.52 7.04 24.88
C SER A 691 -6.14 6.74 25.46
N ARG A 692 -5.15 6.44 24.62
CA ARG A 692 -3.73 6.20 24.97
C ARG A 692 -2.86 7.33 24.41
N LEU A 693 -2.05 7.97 25.24
CA LEU A 693 -1.12 9.03 24.81
C LEU A 693 0.30 8.46 24.61
N TRP A 694 0.94 8.70 23.45
CA TRP A 694 2.23 8.07 23.10
C TRP A 694 3.44 8.97 23.36
N ALA A 695 4.35 8.56 24.23
CA ALA A 695 5.46 9.38 24.73
C ALA A 695 6.44 9.91 23.64
N HIS A 696 6.66 9.17 22.55
CA HIS A 696 7.68 9.54 21.55
C HIS A 696 7.25 10.73 20.67
N THR A 697 5.96 11.01 20.50
CA THR A 697 5.46 12.24 19.84
C THR A 697 5.69 13.49 20.70
N PHE A 698 5.63 13.36 22.03
CA PHE A 698 5.93 14.45 22.99
C PHE A 698 7.42 14.80 23.04
N LEU A 699 8.30 13.82 22.77
CA LEU A 699 9.76 14.00 22.75
C LEU A 699 10.30 14.77 21.52
N GLN A 700 9.46 15.08 20.52
CA GLN A 700 9.86 15.85 19.34
C GLN A 700 9.81 17.38 19.56
N ARG A 701 9.26 17.87 20.69
CA ARG A 701 9.15 19.30 21.02
C ARG A 701 10.02 19.68 22.23
N ARG A 702 10.31 20.98 22.40
CA ARG A 702 11.08 21.51 23.55
C ARG A 702 10.32 21.30 24.86
N ASN A 703 11.06 21.17 25.97
CA ASN A 703 10.59 20.77 27.31
C ASN A 703 9.73 21.83 28.05
N ASP A 704 8.76 22.45 27.39
CA ASP A 704 7.86 23.43 28.01
C ASP A 704 6.52 22.77 28.40
N PRO A 705 5.91 23.14 29.55
CA PRO A 705 4.56 22.69 29.92
C PRO A 705 3.52 23.32 28.97
N TYR A 706 2.42 22.61 28.69
CA TYR A 706 1.33 23.14 27.87
C TYR A 706 -0.02 22.52 28.24
N ILE A 707 -1.11 23.14 27.75
CA ILE A 707 -2.48 22.67 27.98
C ILE A 707 -2.99 22.00 26.70
N LEU A 708 -3.38 20.74 26.81
CA LEU A 708 -4.01 19.96 25.74
C LEU A 708 -5.53 20.18 25.78
N ASN A 709 -6.10 20.84 24.77
CA ASN A 709 -7.55 21.08 24.70
C ASN A 709 -8.26 20.09 23.77
N SER A 710 -9.06 19.20 24.34
CA SER A 710 -10.00 18.35 23.59
C SER A 710 -11.35 19.06 23.47
N THR A 711 -11.92 19.14 22.27
CA THR A 711 -13.22 19.82 22.04
C THR A 711 -14.28 18.78 21.66
N VAL A 712 -15.34 18.69 22.45
CA VAL A 712 -16.50 17.84 22.18
C VAL A 712 -17.62 18.73 21.67
N SER A 713 -18.19 18.40 20.51
CA SER A 713 -19.31 19.15 19.95
C SER A 713 -20.42 18.22 19.50
N PHE A 714 -21.65 18.56 19.82
CA PHE A 714 -22.80 17.97 19.15
C PHE A 714 -23.31 18.95 18.11
N MET A 715 -23.63 18.44 16.93
CA MET A 715 -24.26 19.22 15.87
C MET A 715 -25.39 18.38 15.29
N VAL A 716 -26.61 18.90 15.31
CA VAL A 716 -27.73 18.27 14.63
C VAL A 716 -27.56 18.52 13.13
N ILE A 717 -27.35 17.46 12.33
CA ILE A 717 -26.99 17.56 10.90
C ILE A 717 -28.24 17.81 10.02
N ALA A 718 -29.40 17.27 10.42
CA ALA A 718 -30.67 17.49 9.74
C ALA A 718 -31.83 17.41 10.74
N MET A 719 -32.85 18.24 10.55
CA MET A 719 -34.13 18.13 11.24
C MET A 719 -35.24 17.94 10.21
N PRO A 720 -36.13 16.94 10.35
CA PRO A 720 -36.98 16.47 9.27
C PRO A 720 -38.30 17.26 9.13
N TYR A 721 -38.27 18.59 9.29
CA TYR A 721 -39.47 19.44 9.29
C TYR A 721 -39.62 20.31 8.04
N ARG A 722 -40.86 20.62 7.65
CA ARG A 722 -41.21 21.57 6.57
C ARG A 722 -40.71 23.00 6.86
N ILE A 723 -40.50 23.34 8.13
CA ILE A 723 -39.97 24.63 8.58
C ILE A 723 -38.62 24.38 9.26
N ARG A 724 -37.54 24.80 8.60
CA ARG A 724 -36.19 24.70 9.16
C ARG A 724 -35.98 25.84 10.16
N PRO A 725 -35.47 25.60 11.38
CA PRO A 725 -34.96 26.67 12.21
C PRO A 725 -33.77 27.34 11.50
N THR A 726 -33.61 28.65 11.70
CA THR A 726 -32.54 29.45 11.07
C THR A 726 -31.13 28.98 11.45
N THR A 727 -31.00 28.29 12.59
CA THR A 727 -29.77 27.67 13.08
C THR A 727 -30.07 26.34 13.75
N LEU A 728 -29.31 25.29 13.41
CA LEU A 728 -29.44 23.96 14.04
C LEU A 728 -28.83 24.02 15.45
N PRO A 729 -29.43 23.35 16.45
CA PRO A 729 -28.87 23.32 17.80
C PRO A 729 -27.51 22.63 17.77
N GLN A 730 -26.50 23.39 18.16
CA GLN A 730 -25.12 22.97 18.26
C GLN A 730 -24.62 23.48 19.59
N HIS A 731 -24.01 22.60 20.38
CA HIS A 731 -23.27 23.04 21.55
C HIS A 731 -21.97 22.27 21.68
N SER A 732 -20.94 23.01 22.04
CA SER A 732 -19.57 22.58 22.10
C SER A 732 -19.02 22.89 23.46
N THR A 733 -18.38 21.92 24.08
CA THR A 733 -17.64 22.06 25.32
C THR A 733 -16.19 21.66 25.07
N SER A 734 -15.25 22.36 25.71
CA SER A 734 -13.82 22.08 25.62
C SER A 734 -13.27 21.70 26.97
N MET A 735 -12.37 20.73 26.99
CA MET A 735 -11.75 20.19 28.19
C MET A 735 -10.24 20.33 28.03
N GLY A 736 -9.59 21.03 28.97
CA GLY A 736 -8.15 21.24 28.97
C GLY A 736 -7.46 20.36 30.00
N THR A 737 -6.40 19.67 29.60
CA THR A 737 -5.56 18.88 30.50
C THR A 737 -4.15 19.47 30.54
N LEU A 738 -3.60 19.67 31.74
CA LEU A 738 -2.25 20.19 31.91
C LEU A 738 -1.23 19.06 31.73
N VAL A 739 -0.27 19.25 30.83
CA VAL A 739 0.80 18.29 30.57
C VAL A 739 2.07 18.73 31.30
N LEU A 740 2.61 17.86 32.16
CA LEU A 740 3.78 18.12 32.98
C LEU A 740 4.96 17.21 32.59
N TRP A 741 6.17 17.78 32.59
CA TRP A 741 7.42 17.03 32.42
C TRP A 741 7.86 16.48 33.78
N GLY A 742 7.89 15.15 33.92
CA GLY A 742 8.40 14.49 35.13
C GLY A 742 9.33 13.35 34.75
N THR A 743 10.47 13.24 35.43
CA THR A 743 11.19 11.96 35.51
C THR A 743 10.31 11.01 36.33
N PRO A 744 10.00 9.79 35.86
CA PRO A 744 9.25 8.86 36.68
C PRO A 744 10.04 8.64 37.98
N ASP A 745 9.44 8.96 39.12
CA ASP A 745 10.00 8.67 40.44
C ASP A 745 9.94 7.16 40.66
N VAL A 746 10.81 6.42 39.95
CA VAL A 746 11.00 5.00 40.16
C VAL A 746 11.94 4.82 41.35
N SER A 747 11.48 5.23 42.53
CA SER A 747 12.15 4.93 43.79
C SER A 747 11.81 3.51 44.25
N PHE A 748 12.30 2.48 43.55
CA PHE A 748 12.39 1.16 44.17
C PHE A 748 13.53 1.17 45.19
N ALA A 749 13.25 1.67 46.39
CA ALA A 749 14.11 1.45 47.54
C ALA A 749 14.06 -0.05 47.87
N VAL A 750 15.03 -0.82 47.38
CA VAL A 750 15.17 -2.24 47.72
C VAL A 750 15.32 -2.34 49.25
N PRO A 751 14.41 -3.04 49.96
CA PRO A 751 14.47 -3.13 51.40
C PRO A 751 15.79 -3.77 51.84
N LEU A 752 16.45 -3.16 52.82
CA LEU A 752 17.78 -3.56 53.30
C LEU A 752 17.84 -5.04 53.71
N TRP A 753 16.72 -5.62 54.15
CA TRP A 753 16.62 -7.04 54.50
C TRP A 753 16.87 -7.97 53.31
N VAL A 754 16.51 -7.57 52.07
CA VAL A 754 16.75 -8.37 50.86
C VAL A 754 18.24 -8.46 50.55
N ILE A 755 18.97 -7.36 50.74
CA ILE A 755 20.44 -7.32 50.58
C ILE A 755 21.11 -8.20 51.63
N VAL A 756 20.66 -8.12 52.89
CA VAL A 756 21.18 -8.97 53.97
C VAL A 756 20.92 -10.46 53.69
N LEU A 757 19.73 -10.80 53.18
CA LEU A 757 19.37 -12.18 52.84
C LEU A 757 20.24 -12.72 51.70
N ALA A 758 20.51 -11.91 50.67
CA ALA A 758 21.39 -12.28 49.57
C ALA A 758 22.85 -12.53 50.03
N ILE A 759 23.37 -11.69 50.94
CA ILE A 759 24.72 -11.87 51.51
C ILE A 759 24.80 -13.16 52.32
N LEU A 760 23.80 -13.44 53.17
CA LEU A 760 23.76 -14.67 53.97
C LEU A 760 23.70 -15.92 53.10
N LEU A 761 22.91 -15.88 52.03
CA LEU A 761 22.77 -17.00 51.09
C LEU A 761 24.08 -17.22 50.30
N GLY A 762 24.75 -16.15 49.89
CA GLY A 762 26.06 -16.21 49.25
C GLY A 762 27.15 -16.78 50.16
N LEU A 763 27.19 -16.37 51.44
CA LEU A 763 28.14 -16.91 52.42
C LEU A 763 27.89 -18.40 52.72
N LEU A 764 26.62 -18.83 52.75
CA LEU A 764 26.27 -20.23 52.96
C LEU A 764 26.74 -21.10 51.79
N VAL A 765 26.57 -20.64 50.55
CA VAL A 765 27.08 -21.34 49.36
C VAL A 765 28.61 -21.40 49.38
N LEU A 766 29.28 -20.30 49.74
CA LEU A 766 30.74 -20.27 49.87
C LEU A 766 31.25 -21.26 50.92
N ALA A 767 30.59 -21.35 52.08
CA ALA A 767 30.93 -22.30 53.14
C ALA A 767 30.73 -23.77 52.70
N MET A 768 29.66 -24.04 51.94
CA MET A 768 29.43 -25.38 51.37
C MET A 768 30.51 -25.76 50.35
N LEU A 769 30.93 -24.81 49.51
CA LEU A 769 32.01 -25.03 48.53
C LEU A 769 33.37 -25.24 49.20
N THR A 770 33.70 -24.49 50.25
CA THR A 770 34.96 -24.69 50.99
C THR A 770 34.98 -26.02 51.73
N LEU A 771 33.85 -26.45 52.31
CA LEU A 771 33.70 -27.79 52.90
C LEU A 771 33.84 -28.90 51.86
N ALA A 772 33.25 -28.73 50.68
CA ALA A 772 33.38 -29.69 49.58
C ALA A 772 34.84 -29.81 49.11
N MET A 773 35.53 -28.67 48.91
CA MET A 773 36.95 -28.63 48.54
C MET A 773 37.84 -29.25 49.63
N TRP A 774 37.57 -28.99 50.90
CA TRP A 774 38.32 -29.57 52.02
C TRP A 774 38.16 -31.10 52.10
N LYS A 775 36.95 -31.61 51.83
CA LYS A 775 36.67 -33.06 51.84
C LYS A 775 37.25 -33.80 50.63
N VAL A 776 37.44 -33.11 49.50
CA VAL A 776 38.10 -33.66 48.30
C VAL A 776 39.62 -33.71 48.45
N ASN A 777 40.24 -32.79 49.20
CA ASN A 777 41.70 -32.71 49.34
C ASN A 777 42.32 -33.71 50.35
N THR A 778 41.52 -34.52 51.04
CA THR A 778 42.00 -35.55 51.98
C THR A 778 42.02 -36.97 51.39
N VAL A 779 41.63 -37.15 50.12
CA VAL A 779 41.65 -38.45 49.43
C VAL A 779 42.34 -38.33 48.07
N ARG A 780 43.67 -38.21 48.08
CA ARG A 780 44.63 -38.82 47.13
C ARG A 780 46.04 -38.26 47.35
N SER A 781 46.83 -39.00 48.13
CA SER A 781 48.29 -38.86 48.20
C SER A 781 48.93 -40.04 47.46
N CYS A 782 50.00 -39.74 46.72
CA CYS A 782 50.96 -40.64 46.07
C CYS A 782 50.54 -41.42 44.80
N HIS A 783 50.94 -40.91 43.62
CA HIS A 783 52.03 -41.52 42.83
C HIS A 783 52.53 -40.59 41.70
N THR A 784 53.85 -40.66 41.48
CA THR A 784 54.75 -39.88 40.61
C THR A 784 54.43 -39.89 39.11
N PRO A 785 54.71 -38.80 38.35
CA PRO A 785 54.59 -38.78 36.90
C PRO A 785 55.90 -39.21 36.20
N SER A 786 55.77 -40.04 35.16
CA SER A 786 56.80 -40.22 34.13
C SER A 786 56.35 -39.50 32.87
N SER A 787 57.34 -38.83 32.26
CA SER A 787 57.40 -38.17 30.95
C SER A 787 56.35 -38.55 29.91
N THR A 788 55.77 -37.58 29.19
CA THR A 788 56.26 -37.14 27.86
C THR A 788 55.36 -36.07 27.26
N PHE A 789 56.01 -35.16 26.55
CA PHE A 789 55.46 -34.19 25.59
C PHE A 789 54.52 -34.82 24.57
N LEU A 790 53.48 -34.10 24.13
CA LEU A 790 53.34 -33.69 22.73
C LEU A 790 52.25 -32.61 22.54
N ASN A 791 52.57 -31.63 21.71
CA ASN A 791 51.65 -30.71 21.06
C ASN A 791 50.56 -31.46 20.27
N VAL A 792 49.41 -30.81 20.03
CA VAL A 792 48.82 -30.55 18.69
C VAL A 792 47.37 -30.06 18.86
N VAL A 793 47.14 -28.87 18.29
CA VAL A 793 45.90 -28.25 17.74
C VAL A 793 44.75 -27.95 18.69
#